data_AF-A0A957YFM0-F1
#
_entry.id   AF-A0A957YFM0-F1
#
_cell.length_a   1.000
_cell.length_b   1.000
_cell.length_c   1.000
_cell.angle_alpha   90.00
_cell.angle_beta   90.00
_cell.angle_gamma   90.00
#
_symmetry.space_group_name_H-M   'P 1'
#
loop_
_entity.id
_entity.type
_entity.pdbx_description
1 polymer ?
#
loop_
_entity_poly.entity_id
_entity_poly.type
_entity_poly.pdbx_seq_one_letter_code
_entity_poly.pdbx_strand_id
1 'polypeptide(L)'
;MLDLFNRYAHGFVAIPVILACKKKGFFGLLHDRSALTAAQMVESLGTNSGHFQVALRLMQSLGWLSQAGNGAYAFTVEAEIHRQIPEDMLDLYHLPLEAYLRGETHPGLLGPWLERSRRRWGLDQPWLADFLDGVLVIPLLLSLKQNNLLVDSEQQPLFSTLTPGVKPALTELFVDRGWAQLKETGPSLTDVGQFISERSLILGTTASYTPMLSRMSDVLFGECRTVFHRDGAGDEHHIDRTLNVVASGFQHQKYFADVEAIILSIFNQLPYEAQPKYVADMGCGDGTLLKRVYETIRKSARGQVLAQYPIRMIGVDYNQAALDLTAQTLADIPHLVLPGDIGHPQQLVTDLHAHNIDDPEHILHLRSFLDHNRPFIPPANAAATQGRSPLPYASLHVDADGQLIPPYVAIQSLVEHLERWASIITHHGLLALEVHTLEPEVVRRHRDLCENLHFDAYHAFSQQHLVEADVFLLAAAEAGLFARPGFSRQYPQVLPFSRITLTYFEKRPYTIRYALPTDLPALVELEAACWPEPLRTPVADLQARLEQHPDSQLVLVLERQVVGVVYFQPIADPAALTTTTFEQVAGLRATDGHTIQLLALNVLPAVQHLGLGDQLLEFVLHHCALKSGIETVVGVTRCQGYDNQAALPLAAYIEQRDEQGQRLDPMLKFHEAHGATIQGVVSHYRPEDVANQGYGILIEYDLGRRRRSASDPAYPATTRRQSQAPTKTTIASIVEECVVRIVGQPDRVFDPTRPVREMGLDSLDLMELRSLLSQRLQIKIEPTFFFEYSTPEAMTHYFQQQMSPAEPVRPRSEAAPSLLTPEHTPETSQEMGTERDKAIAIIGLACRFPGGVTSLEDFWTLLQTGSDAITEVPAGRKDLSRARGWSNDPGQRATRYGGFLDGVDHFDATFFHISPREAEVMDPQQRILLEESWHALEQAGIDPTSLRETQTGVFVGIISHDYELLQVKHNRPAQGGAYFGSGNSNSVAAGRIAYALGLQGPAMAVNTACSSSLVAVHLAVQSLKNGECDLALAAGVNLILSPELSRTFAQAGMLAPDGRCKTFAAAANGYVRSEGCGVVVLKRLSEAVADKDNILAVIRGSAINQDGASNGLTAPNGLAQAALLRKAIQAAGIKPHEVSYVEAHGTGTSLGDPVEIKALGTVYGMGRTVDNPLVV
;
A
#
# COMPACT_ATOMS: atom_id res chain seq x y z
N MET A 1 12.72 -9.87 -14.20
CA MET A 1 11.81 -10.76 -14.92
C MET A 1 10.43 -10.16 -15.24
N LEU A 2 9.79 -9.31 -14.42
CA LEU A 2 8.46 -8.81 -14.82
C LEU A 2 8.48 -7.87 -16.03
N ASP A 3 9.51 -7.05 -16.23
CA ASP A 3 9.63 -6.26 -17.47
C ASP A 3 9.63 -7.16 -18.72
N LEU A 4 10.23 -8.36 -18.60
CA LEU A 4 10.24 -9.33 -19.68
C LEU A 4 8.83 -9.90 -19.94
N PHE A 5 8.07 -10.21 -18.88
CA PHE A 5 6.65 -10.59 -19.00
C PHE A 5 5.83 -9.48 -19.68
N ASN A 6 6.04 -8.22 -19.27
CA ASN A 6 5.39 -7.07 -19.88
C ASN A 6 5.74 -6.97 -21.36
N ARG A 7 7.02 -7.04 -21.72
CA ARG A 7 7.46 -7.03 -23.13
C ARG A 7 6.91 -8.19 -23.94
N TYR A 8 6.81 -9.39 -23.36
CA TYR A 8 6.18 -10.53 -24.00
C TYR A 8 4.71 -10.24 -24.30
N ALA A 9 3.95 -9.77 -23.32
CA ALA A 9 2.54 -9.42 -23.50
C ALA A 9 2.36 -8.23 -24.46
N HIS A 10 3.24 -7.23 -24.42
CA HIS A 10 3.30 -6.12 -25.37
C HIS A 10 3.44 -6.61 -26.81
N GLY A 11 4.40 -7.50 -27.06
CA GLY A 11 4.61 -8.12 -28.36
C GLY A 11 3.43 -8.97 -28.82
N PHE A 12 2.83 -9.73 -27.90
CA PHE A 12 1.67 -10.57 -28.19
C PHE A 12 0.45 -9.78 -28.69
N VAL A 13 0.31 -8.51 -28.31
CA VAL A 13 -0.77 -7.66 -28.85
C VAL A 13 -0.29 -6.78 -30.00
N ALA A 14 0.90 -6.19 -29.88
CA ALA A 14 1.40 -5.22 -30.87
C ALA A 14 1.75 -5.86 -32.21
N ILE A 15 2.35 -7.06 -32.23
CA ILE A 15 2.85 -7.67 -33.46
C ILE A 15 1.72 -7.97 -34.47
N PRO A 16 0.58 -8.59 -34.07
CA PRO A 16 -0.54 -8.79 -34.99
C PRO A 16 -1.11 -7.49 -35.55
N VAL A 17 -1.20 -6.44 -34.72
CA VAL A 17 -1.68 -5.10 -35.13
C VAL A 17 -0.74 -4.49 -36.17
N ILE A 18 0.55 -4.50 -35.89
CA ILE A 18 1.57 -3.94 -36.80
C ILE A 18 1.58 -4.69 -38.14
N LEU A 19 1.50 -6.02 -38.11
CA LEU A 19 1.48 -6.83 -39.34
C LEU A 19 0.22 -6.62 -40.17
N ALA A 20 -0.95 -6.51 -39.53
CA ALA A 20 -2.19 -6.16 -40.22
C ALA A 20 -2.07 -4.78 -40.90
N CYS A 21 -1.56 -3.76 -40.20
CA CYS A 21 -1.32 -2.43 -40.77
C CYS A 21 -0.29 -2.45 -41.91
N LYS A 22 0.79 -3.22 -41.77
CA LYS A 22 1.82 -3.41 -42.80
C LYS A 22 1.23 -4.03 -44.07
N LYS A 23 0.47 -5.11 -43.93
CA LYS A 23 -0.21 -5.80 -45.04
C LYS A 23 -1.20 -4.89 -45.79
N LYS A 24 -1.86 -3.97 -45.08
CA LYS A 24 -2.80 -3.00 -45.68
C LYS A 24 -2.09 -1.81 -46.35
N GLY A 25 -0.79 -1.64 -46.16
CA GLY A 25 -0.02 -0.53 -46.76
C GLY A 25 -0.03 0.77 -45.95
N PHE A 26 -0.42 0.72 -44.67
CA PHE A 26 -0.45 1.89 -43.78
C PHE A 26 0.89 2.63 -43.73
N PHE A 27 2.00 1.89 -43.60
CA PHE A 27 3.33 2.49 -43.50
C PHE A 27 3.81 3.14 -44.80
N GLY A 28 3.36 2.65 -45.97
CA GLY A 28 3.63 3.33 -47.23
C GLY A 28 2.88 4.66 -47.33
N LEU A 29 1.59 4.66 -46.95
CA LEU A 29 0.72 5.82 -47.04
C LEU A 29 1.24 7.04 -46.26
N LEU A 30 1.67 6.84 -45.01
CA LEU A 30 2.20 7.91 -44.16
C LEU A 30 3.64 8.32 -44.52
N HIS A 31 4.43 7.44 -45.14
CA HIS A 31 5.75 7.81 -45.65
C HIS A 31 5.61 8.76 -46.86
N ASP A 32 4.66 8.48 -47.74
CA ASP A 32 4.41 9.29 -48.94
C ASP A 32 3.73 10.63 -48.62
N ARG A 33 2.89 10.67 -47.58
CA ARG A 33 2.15 11.85 -47.14
C ARG A 33 2.57 12.22 -45.73
N SER A 34 3.46 13.20 -45.61
CA SER A 34 4.21 13.57 -44.40
C SER A 34 3.37 13.76 -43.12
N ALA A 35 2.06 14.07 -43.23
CA ALA A 35 1.12 14.03 -42.12
C ALA A 35 -0.32 13.79 -42.61
N LEU A 36 -1.09 12.95 -41.91
CA LEU A 36 -2.50 12.65 -42.21
C LEU A 36 -3.36 12.57 -40.95
N THR A 37 -4.59 13.05 -41.01
CA THR A 37 -5.58 12.84 -39.95
C THR A 37 -6.11 11.40 -39.97
N ALA A 38 -6.63 10.94 -38.83
CA ALA A 38 -7.26 9.61 -38.75
C ALA A 38 -8.37 9.42 -39.80
N ALA A 39 -9.22 10.43 -40.02
CA ALA A 39 -10.29 10.38 -41.02
C ALA A 39 -9.75 10.17 -42.45
N GLN A 40 -8.68 10.87 -42.83
CA GLN A 40 -8.04 10.69 -44.15
C GLN A 40 -7.46 9.29 -44.32
N MET A 41 -6.91 8.71 -43.26
CA MET A 41 -6.37 7.34 -43.28
C MET A 41 -7.49 6.30 -43.35
N VAL A 42 -8.60 6.50 -42.62
CA VAL A 42 -9.80 5.66 -42.68
C VAL A 42 -10.36 5.63 -44.10
N GLU A 43 -10.49 6.79 -44.74
CA GLU A 43 -10.97 6.91 -46.13
C GLU A 43 -10.01 6.23 -47.13
N SER A 44 -8.69 6.44 -46.97
CA SER A 44 -7.69 5.94 -47.92
C SER A 44 -7.48 4.43 -47.83
N LEU A 45 -7.58 3.85 -46.62
CA LEU A 45 -7.31 2.44 -46.38
C LEU A 45 -8.59 1.59 -46.28
N GLY A 46 -9.76 2.19 -46.10
CA GLY A 46 -11.02 1.47 -45.88
C GLY A 46 -10.95 0.66 -44.58
N THR A 47 -10.99 1.37 -43.46
CA THR A 47 -10.77 0.79 -42.12
C THR A 47 -12.01 0.87 -41.24
N ASN A 48 -12.06 0.02 -40.22
CA ASN A 48 -12.99 0.18 -39.09
C ASN A 48 -12.45 1.30 -38.19
N SER A 49 -13.11 2.45 -38.18
CA SER A 49 -12.54 3.70 -37.67
C SER A 49 -12.12 3.64 -36.20
N GLY A 50 -12.90 2.96 -35.35
CA GLY A 50 -12.63 2.81 -33.92
C GLY A 50 -11.44 1.89 -33.67
N HIS A 51 -11.46 0.67 -34.22
CA HIS A 51 -10.34 -0.25 -34.10
C HIS A 51 -9.05 0.32 -34.70
N PHE A 52 -9.14 1.05 -35.81
CA PHE A 52 -7.98 1.69 -36.40
C PHE A 52 -7.40 2.79 -35.51
N GLN A 53 -8.25 3.56 -34.81
CA GLN A 53 -7.77 4.52 -33.80
C GLN A 53 -7.06 3.84 -32.63
N VAL A 54 -7.50 2.65 -32.21
CA VAL A 54 -6.78 1.84 -31.21
C VAL A 54 -5.38 1.47 -31.72
N ALA A 55 -5.25 1.08 -32.99
CA ALA A 55 -3.95 0.80 -33.60
C ALA A 55 -3.05 2.06 -33.67
N LEU A 56 -3.61 3.23 -33.99
CA LEU A 56 -2.86 4.49 -33.97
C LEU A 56 -2.39 4.84 -32.56
N ARG A 57 -3.24 4.67 -31.53
CA ARG A 57 -2.88 4.88 -30.12
C ARG A 57 -1.76 3.95 -29.67
N LEU A 58 -1.82 2.68 -30.06
CA LEU A 58 -0.76 1.70 -29.80
C LEU A 58 0.57 2.16 -30.42
N MET A 59 0.55 2.64 -31.67
CA MET A 59 1.76 3.13 -32.34
C MET A 59 2.29 4.46 -31.76
N GLN A 60 1.41 5.36 -31.29
CA GLN A 60 1.82 6.53 -30.51
C GLN A 60 2.52 6.11 -29.20
N SER A 61 1.97 5.11 -28.52
CA SER A 61 2.54 4.56 -27.29
C SER A 61 3.88 3.85 -27.52
N LEU A 62 4.12 3.34 -28.73
CA LEU A 62 5.44 2.85 -29.17
C LEU A 62 6.41 3.98 -29.57
N GLY A 63 5.92 5.22 -29.65
CA GLY A 63 6.69 6.36 -30.14
C GLY A 63 6.91 6.36 -31.64
N TRP A 64 6.12 5.60 -32.42
CA TRP A 64 6.23 5.52 -33.89
C TRP A 64 5.42 6.60 -34.59
N LEU A 65 4.42 7.15 -33.90
CA LEU A 65 3.60 8.25 -34.38
C LEU A 65 3.68 9.43 -33.42
N SER A 66 3.81 10.62 -34.00
CA SER A 66 3.52 11.88 -33.32
C SER A 66 2.19 12.42 -33.82
N GLN A 67 1.49 13.19 -33.00
CA GLN A 67 0.23 13.84 -33.39
C GLN A 67 0.35 15.35 -33.19
N ALA A 68 0.10 16.11 -34.25
CA ALA A 68 0.06 17.57 -34.20
C ALA A 68 -1.26 18.06 -33.58
N GLY A 69 -1.30 19.32 -33.15
CA GLY A 69 -2.49 19.92 -32.51
C GLY A 69 -3.75 19.96 -33.39
N ASN A 70 -3.63 19.77 -34.71
CA ASN A 70 -4.75 19.61 -35.63
C ASN A 70 -5.22 18.15 -35.79
N GLY A 71 -4.70 17.22 -34.98
CA GLY A 71 -5.03 15.80 -35.00
C GLY A 71 -4.33 14.99 -36.09
N ALA A 72 -3.43 15.59 -36.89
CA ALA A 72 -2.68 14.88 -37.92
C ALA A 72 -1.52 14.06 -37.33
N TYR A 73 -1.38 12.82 -37.80
CA TYR A 73 -0.34 11.88 -37.42
C TYR A 73 0.82 11.95 -38.42
N ALA A 74 2.05 11.89 -37.90
CA ALA A 74 3.27 11.83 -38.69
C ALA A 74 4.22 10.76 -38.12
N PHE A 75 4.99 10.11 -39.00
CA PHE A 75 6.01 9.17 -38.57
C PHE A 75 7.13 9.85 -37.81
N THR A 76 7.58 9.18 -36.77
CA THR A 76 8.84 9.44 -36.11
C THR A 76 9.94 8.59 -36.77
N VAL A 77 11.20 8.86 -36.44
CA VAL A 77 12.34 8.09 -36.97
C VAL A 77 12.29 6.63 -36.49
N GLU A 78 11.73 6.41 -35.31
CA GLU A 78 11.58 5.11 -34.66
C GLU A 78 10.63 4.17 -35.42
N ALA A 79 9.70 4.72 -36.23
CA ALA A 79 8.72 3.94 -36.97
C ALA A 79 9.36 2.98 -38.00
N GLU A 80 10.56 3.28 -38.51
CA GLU A 80 11.26 2.47 -39.51
C GLU A 80 11.55 1.03 -39.05
N ILE A 81 11.57 0.80 -37.73
CA ILE A 81 11.80 -0.52 -37.13
C ILE A 81 10.73 -1.55 -37.52
N HIS A 82 9.52 -1.13 -37.92
CA HIS A 82 8.46 -2.04 -38.36
C HIS A 82 8.88 -2.93 -39.55
N ARG A 83 9.83 -2.48 -40.37
CA ARG A 83 10.36 -3.24 -41.51
C ARG A 83 11.07 -4.52 -41.09
N GLN A 84 11.62 -4.53 -39.87
CA GLN A 84 12.37 -5.65 -39.32
C GLN A 84 11.48 -6.76 -38.75
N ILE A 85 10.16 -6.52 -38.61
CA ILE A 85 9.21 -7.52 -38.11
C ILE A 85 8.89 -8.54 -39.23
N PRO A 86 9.17 -9.85 -39.02
CA PRO A 86 8.87 -10.89 -40.00
C PRO A 86 7.36 -11.07 -40.22
N GLU A 87 6.94 -11.28 -41.46
CA GLU A 87 5.52 -11.43 -41.80
C GLU A 87 4.94 -12.77 -41.37
N ASP A 88 5.79 -13.79 -41.25
CA ASP A 88 5.43 -15.16 -40.83
C ASP A 88 5.18 -15.29 -39.31
N MET A 89 5.34 -14.21 -38.53
CA MET A 89 5.07 -14.23 -37.09
C MET A 89 3.61 -14.57 -36.73
N LEU A 90 2.66 -14.33 -37.64
CA LEU A 90 1.25 -14.68 -37.40
C LEU A 90 1.03 -16.20 -37.35
N ASP A 91 1.89 -16.99 -37.98
CA ASP A 91 1.78 -18.46 -37.98
C ASP A 91 1.91 -19.04 -36.56
N LEU A 92 2.59 -18.34 -35.66
CA LEU A 92 2.78 -18.74 -34.26
C LEU A 92 1.48 -18.76 -33.45
N TYR A 93 0.47 -17.94 -33.81
CA TYR A 93 -0.84 -17.96 -33.15
C TYR A 93 -1.67 -19.21 -33.47
N HIS A 94 -1.26 -19.96 -34.50
CA HIS A 94 -1.97 -21.14 -34.99
C HIS A 94 -1.21 -22.44 -34.74
N LEU A 95 -0.13 -22.40 -33.96
CA LEU A 95 0.65 -23.60 -33.65
C LEU A 95 -0.17 -24.59 -32.82
N PRO A 96 -0.23 -25.88 -33.22
CA PRO A 96 -0.92 -26.93 -32.47
C PRO A 96 -0.06 -27.40 -31.29
N LEU A 97 0.18 -26.52 -30.31
CA LEU A 97 1.13 -26.76 -29.21
C LEU A 97 0.73 -27.94 -28.32
N GLU A 98 -0.56 -28.16 -28.06
CA GLU A 98 -1.00 -29.35 -27.30
C GLU A 98 -0.62 -30.66 -28.01
N ALA A 99 -0.95 -30.76 -29.30
CA ALA A 99 -0.61 -31.92 -30.11
C ALA A 99 0.92 -32.07 -30.25
N TYR A 100 1.66 -30.96 -30.31
CA TYR A 100 3.12 -30.96 -30.27
C TYR A 100 3.65 -31.54 -28.95
N LEU A 101 3.18 -31.08 -27.80
CA LEU A 101 3.62 -31.58 -26.49
C LEU A 101 3.29 -33.07 -26.29
N ARG A 102 2.20 -33.57 -26.89
CA ARG A 102 1.83 -35.00 -26.90
C ARG A 102 2.62 -35.84 -27.92
N GLY A 103 3.44 -35.21 -28.78
CA GLY A 103 4.20 -35.90 -29.83
C GLY A 103 3.37 -36.34 -31.03
N GLU A 104 2.17 -35.76 -31.22
CA GLU A 104 1.24 -36.07 -32.31
C GLU A 104 1.57 -35.29 -33.60
N THR A 105 2.56 -34.40 -33.56
CA THR A 105 3.02 -33.58 -34.70
C THR A 105 4.50 -33.83 -35.01
N HIS A 106 4.99 -33.26 -36.12
CA HIS A 106 6.39 -33.42 -36.53
C HIS A 106 7.36 -32.82 -35.48
N PRO A 107 8.37 -33.57 -34.98
CA PRO A 107 9.28 -33.11 -33.92
C PRO A 107 10.00 -31.78 -34.19
N GLY A 108 10.27 -31.49 -35.47
CA GLY A 108 10.91 -30.25 -35.92
C GLY A 108 9.97 -29.04 -36.08
N LEU A 109 8.69 -29.13 -35.70
CA LEU A 109 7.70 -28.05 -35.86
C LEU A 109 8.18 -26.71 -35.29
N LEU A 110 8.72 -26.71 -34.07
CA LEU A 110 9.22 -25.49 -33.42
C LEU A 110 10.65 -25.12 -33.82
N GLY A 111 11.42 -26.04 -34.41
CA GLY A 111 12.85 -25.88 -34.66
C GLY A 111 13.25 -24.56 -35.33
N PRO A 112 12.63 -24.15 -36.45
CA PRO A 112 12.92 -22.88 -37.11
C PRO A 112 12.68 -21.65 -36.21
N TRP A 113 11.62 -21.68 -35.39
CA TRP A 113 11.27 -20.58 -34.48
C TRP A 113 12.21 -20.50 -33.29
N LEU A 114 12.59 -21.64 -32.71
CA LEU A 114 13.55 -21.71 -31.62
C LEU A 114 14.91 -21.16 -32.05
N GLU A 115 15.38 -21.53 -33.25
CA GLU A 115 16.64 -21.01 -33.80
C GLU A 115 16.59 -19.49 -34.07
N ARG A 116 15.44 -18.97 -34.55
CA ARG A 116 15.25 -17.51 -34.68
C ARG A 116 15.26 -16.82 -33.33
N SER A 117 14.55 -17.35 -32.34
CA SER A 117 14.52 -16.79 -30.98
C SER A 117 15.92 -16.81 -30.34
N ARG A 118 16.70 -17.88 -30.55
CA ARG A 118 18.11 -18.00 -30.12
C ARG A 118 18.98 -16.91 -30.72
N ARG A 119 18.82 -16.64 -32.02
CA ARG A 119 19.51 -15.54 -32.73
C ARG A 119 18.90 -14.17 -32.47
N ARG A 120 17.99 -14.06 -31.47
CA ARG A 120 17.29 -12.81 -31.14
C ARG A 120 16.61 -12.20 -32.37
N TRP A 121 16.06 -13.05 -33.22
CA TRP A 121 15.39 -12.73 -34.47
C TRP A 121 16.25 -11.99 -35.50
N GLY A 122 17.58 -11.97 -35.31
CA GLY A 122 18.49 -11.18 -36.15
C GLY A 122 18.33 -9.67 -35.95
N LEU A 123 17.80 -9.24 -34.80
CA LEU A 123 17.50 -7.84 -34.50
C LEU A 123 18.54 -7.25 -33.55
N ASP A 124 18.98 -6.02 -33.85
CA ASP A 124 19.86 -5.25 -32.98
C ASP A 124 19.12 -4.67 -31.75
N GLN A 125 17.79 -4.54 -31.84
CA GLN A 125 16.95 -3.90 -30.82
C GLN A 125 16.41 -4.94 -29.81
N PRO A 126 16.92 -4.99 -28.56
CA PRO A 126 16.63 -6.11 -27.66
C PRO A 126 15.15 -6.19 -27.25
N TRP A 127 14.48 -5.05 -27.07
CA TRP A 127 13.07 -5.01 -26.67
C TRP A 127 12.14 -5.53 -27.78
N LEU A 128 12.48 -5.30 -29.05
CA LEU A 128 11.68 -5.81 -30.17
C LEU A 128 11.89 -7.32 -30.32
N ALA A 129 13.10 -7.82 -30.10
CA ALA A 129 13.35 -9.26 -30.02
C ALA A 129 12.52 -9.90 -28.88
N ASP A 130 12.40 -9.23 -27.72
CA ASP A 130 11.51 -9.69 -26.65
C ASP A 130 10.03 -9.68 -27.07
N PHE A 131 9.58 -8.69 -27.85
CA PHE A 131 8.21 -8.68 -28.37
C PHE A 131 7.94 -9.88 -29.27
N LEU A 132 8.85 -10.18 -30.20
CA LEU A 132 8.73 -11.34 -31.08
C LEU A 132 8.81 -12.65 -30.29
N ASP A 133 9.66 -12.71 -29.27
CA ASP A 133 9.73 -13.83 -28.34
C ASP A 133 8.40 -14.06 -27.62
N GLY A 134 7.71 -12.99 -27.21
CA GLY A 134 6.40 -13.08 -26.54
C GLY A 134 5.38 -13.88 -27.35
N VAL A 135 5.36 -13.70 -28.68
CA VAL A 135 4.47 -14.42 -29.60
C VAL A 135 4.71 -15.93 -29.56
N LEU A 136 5.96 -16.37 -29.39
CA LEU A 136 6.34 -17.77 -29.30
C LEU A 136 6.21 -18.33 -27.87
N VAL A 137 6.69 -17.57 -26.89
CA VAL A 137 6.93 -18.01 -25.51
C VAL A 137 5.64 -18.09 -24.71
N ILE A 138 4.73 -17.12 -24.83
CA ILE A 138 3.49 -17.09 -24.06
C ILE A 138 2.65 -18.36 -24.27
N PRO A 139 2.27 -18.74 -25.50
CA PRO A 139 1.41 -19.90 -25.70
C PRO A 139 2.14 -21.20 -25.33
N LEU A 140 3.46 -21.27 -25.51
CA LEU A 140 4.29 -22.41 -25.09
C LEU A 140 4.32 -22.58 -23.57
N LEU A 141 4.58 -21.52 -22.81
CA LEU A 141 4.63 -21.55 -21.35
C LEU A 141 3.26 -21.93 -20.75
N LEU A 142 2.18 -21.37 -21.28
CA LEU A 142 0.83 -21.69 -20.82
C LEU A 142 0.47 -23.16 -21.13
N SER A 143 0.78 -23.64 -22.33
CA SER A 143 0.58 -25.04 -22.71
C SER A 143 1.38 -25.99 -21.81
N LEU A 144 2.64 -25.66 -21.50
CA LEU A 144 3.47 -26.43 -20.57
C LEU A 144 2.90 -26.44 -19.15
N LYS A 145 2.39 -25.31 -18.66
CA LYS A 145 1.77 -25.23 -17.33
C LYS A 145 0.47 -26.01 -17.24
N GLN A 146 -0.42 -25.89 -18.24
CA GLN A 146 -1.69 -26.61 -18.28
C GLN A 146 -1.52 -28.14 -18.29
N ASN A 147 -0.43 -28.63 -18.88
CA ASN A 147 -0.10 -30.05 -18.92
C ASN A 147 0.79 -30.51 -17.75
N ASN A 148 1.02 -29.65 -16.73
CA ASN A 148 1.89 -29.93 -15.58
C ASN A 148 3.33 -30.35 -15.97
N LEU A 149 3.87 -29.76 -17.03
CA LEU A 149 5.20 -30.08 -17.59
C LEU A 149 6.32 -29.17 -17.08
N LEU A 150 5.99 -28.18 -16.23
CA LEU A 150 6.94 -27.27 -15.58
C LEU A 150 7.25 -27.64 -14.12
N VAL A 151 6.86 -28.85 -13.69
CA VAL A 151 7.18 -29.39 -12.36
C VAL A 151 8.61 -29.94 -12.40
N ASP A 152 9.43 -29.53 -11.43
CA ASP A 152 10.79 -30.04 -11.24
C ASP A 152 10.96 -30.51 -9.79
N SER A 153 10.86 -31.82 -9.59
CA SER A 153 10.95 -32.48 -8.28
C SER A 153 11.72 -33.80 -8.39
N GLU A 154 12.17 -34.37 -7.27
CA GLU A 154 12.84 -35.69 -7.28
C GLU A 154 11.98 -36.80 -7.90
N GLN A 155 10.66 -36.70 -7.76
CA GLN A 155 9.70 -37.69 -8.28
C GLN A 155 9.32 -37.44 -9.75
N GLN A 156 9.44 -36.20 -10.22
CA GLN A 156 9.15 -35.81 -11.60
C GLN A 156 10.17 -34.74 -12.03
N PRO A 157 11.32 -35.15 -12.58
CA PRO A 157 12.31 -34.23 -13.12
C PRO A 157 11.72 -33.42 -14.28
N LEU A 158 12.20 -32.20 -14.49
CA LEU A 158 11.73 -31.32 -15.56
C LEU A 158 11.72 -32.06 -16.92
N PHE A 159 10.60 -31.96 -17.65
CA PHE A 159 10.41 -32.59 -18.96
C PHE A 159 10.58 -34.13 -18.98
N SER A 160 10.49 -34.81 -17.85
CA SER A 160 10.56 -36.28 -17.77
C SER A 160 9.43 -36.99 -18.52
N THR A 161 8.25 -36.39 -18.58
CA THR A 161 7.03 -36.94 -19.22
C THR A 161 6.90 -36.56 -20.70
N LEU A 162 7.79 -35.72 -21.24
CA LEU A 162 7.78 -35.34 -22.65
C LEU A 162 8.30 -36.47 -23.55
N THR A 163 7.74 -36.54 -24.76
CA THR A 163 8.20 -37.50 -25.76
C THR A 163 9.65 -37.22 -26.20
N PRO A 164 10.46 -38.25 -26.52
CA PRO A 164 11.87 -38.08 -26.90
C PRO A 164 12.11 -37.17 -28.11
N GLY A 165 11.11 -37.01 -28.99
CA GLY A 165 11.20 -36.11 -30.15
C GLY A 165 11.08 -34.62 -29.81
N VAL A 166 10.40 -34.29 -28.70
CA VAL A 166 10.08 -32.90 -28.30
C VAL A 166 11.01 -32.40 -27.20
N LYS A 167 11.39 -33.31 -26.28
CA LYS A 167 12.21 -33.01 -25.11
C LYS A 167 13.52 -32.26 -25.43
N PRO A 168 14.31 -32.63 -26.46
CA PRO A 168 15.56 -31.92 -26.76
C PRO A 168 15.33 -30.45 -27.08
N ALA A 169 14.34 -30.14 -27.93
CA ALA A 169 14.07 -28.78 -28.39
C ALA A 169 13.64 -27.85 -27.24
N LEU A 170 12.80 -28.33 -26.32
CA LEU A 170 12.37 -27.53 -25.16
C LEU A 170 13.45 -27.42 -24.09
N THR A 171 14.25 -28.48 -23.90
CA THR A 171 15.41 -28.44 -23.00
C THR A 171 16.41 -27.38 -23.48
N GLU A 172 16.71 -27.40 -24.78
CA GLU A 172 17.62 -26.45 -25.41
C GLU A 172 17.09 -25.01 -25.27
N LEU A 173 15.81 -24.76 -25.52
CA LEU A 173 15.18 -23.45 -25.30
C LEU A 173 15.32 -22.98 -23.85
N PHE A 174 14.98 -23.82 -22.88
CA PHE A 174 15.01 -23.43 -21.46
C PHE A 174 16.43 -23.17 -20.98
N VAL A 175 17.42 -23.93 -21.47
CA VAL A 175 18.83 -23.70 -21.19
C VAL A 175 19.33 -22.41 -21.86
N ASP A 176 19.01 -22.19 -23.14
CA ASP A 176 19.38 -20.97 -23.87
C ASP A 176 18.81 -19.70 -23.22
N ARG A 177 17.65 -19.81 -22.57
CA ARG A 177 16.98 -18.73 -21.84
C ARG A 177 17.46 -18.57 -20.40
N GLY A 178 18.33 -19.46 -19.92
CA GLY A 178 18.76 -19.51 -18.52
C GLY A 178 17.64 -19.91 -17.55
N TRP A 179 16.54 -20.49 -18.03
CA TRP A 179 15.42 -20.99 -17.22
C TRP A 179 15.68 -22.39 -16.68
N ALA A 180 16.53 -23.17 -17.35
CA ALA A 180 16.99 -24.46 -16.86
C ALA A 180 18.50 -24.58 -16.96
N GLN A 181 19.06 -25.50 -16.17
CA GLN A 181 20.44 -25.94 -16.22
C GLN A 181 20.48 -27.46 -16.38
N LEU A 182 21.53 -27.98 -17.01
CA LEU A 182 21.74 -29.42 -17.17
C LEU A 182 22.52 -29.96 -15.96
N LYS A 183 21.90 -30.85 -15.19
CA LYS A 183 22.54 -31.63 -14.12
C LYS A 183 22.79 -33.06 -14.60
N GLU A 184 23.57 -33.83 -13.85
CA GLU A 184 23.81 -35.27 -14.13
C GLU A 184 22.50 -36.09 -14.18
N THR A 185 21.48 -35.66 -13.43
CA THR A 185 20.16 -36.30 -13.36
C THR A 185 19.17 -35.82 -14.44
N GLY A 186 19.54 -34.85 -15.28
CA GLY A 186 18.68 -34.26 -16.31
C GLY A 186 18.56 -32.73 -16.21
N PRO A 187 17.71 -32.09 -17.05
CA PRO A 187 17.43 -30.67 -16.93
C PRO A 187 16.70 -30.36 -15.62
N SER A 188 17.05 -29.23 -15.00
CA SER A 188 16.43 -28.74 -13.76
C SER A 188 16.25 -27.23 -13.84
N LEU A 189 15.16 -26.70 -13.28
CA LEU A 189 14.88 -25.26 -13.30
C LEU A 189 15.94 -24.49 -12.51
N THR A 190 16.29 -23.30 -13.02
CA THR A 190 17.02 -22.28 -12.26
C THR A 190 16.04 -21.46 -11.43
N ASP A 191 16.53 -20.60 -10.53
CA ASP A 191 15.68 -19.62 -9.81
C ASP A 191 14.83 -18.77 -10.77
N VAL A 192 15.41 -18.41 -11.93
CA VAL A 192 14.71 -17.68 -12.99
C VAL A 192 13.63 -18.54 -13.63
N GLY A 193 13.92 -19.81 -13.94
CA GLY A 193 12.93 -20.74 -14.48
C GLY A 193 11.79 -21.04 -13.52
N GLN A 194 12.08 -21.15 -12.22
CA GLN A 194 11.08 -21.29 -11.19
C GLN A 194 10.18 -20.05 -11.12
N PHE A 195 10.77 -18.84 -11.16
CA PHE A 195 10.02 -17.59 -11.23
C PHE A 195 9.08 -17.54 -12.45
N ILE A 196 9.56 -17.93 -13.64
CA ILE A 196 8.75 -18.00 -14.87
C ILE A 196 7.60 -19.02 -14.70
N SER A 197 7.91 -20.20 -14.18
CA SER A 197 6.94 -21.29 -14.00
C SER A 197 5.81 -20.89 -13.05
N GLU A 198 6.14 -20.32 -11.89
CA GLU A 198 5.16 -19.90 -10.89
C GLU A 198 4.24 -18.79 -11.41
N ARG A 199 4.78 -17.83 -12.17
CA ARG A 199 4.06 -16.62 -12.60
C ARG A 199 3.52 -16.63 -14.03
N SER A 200 3.73 -17.69 -14.82
CA SER A 200 3.29 -17.75 -16.22
C SER A 200 1.80 -17.47 -16.44
N LEU A 201 0.94 -17.77 -15.45
CA LEU A 201 -0.51 -17.51 -15.52
C LEU A 201 -0.85 -16.00 -15.62
N ILE A 202 0.05 -15.10 -15.23
CA ILE A 202 -0.11 -13.64 -15.45
C ILE A 202 -0.30 -13.32 -16.94
N LEU A 203 0.29 -14.11 -17.84
CA LEU A 203 0.16 -13.94 -19.30
C LEU A 203 -1.14 -14.53 -19.84
N GLY A 204 -1.89 -15.29 -19.03
CA GLY A 204 -3.10 -15.99 -19.44
C GLY A 204 -4.22 -15.05 -19.89
N THR A 205 -4.38 -13.89 -19.23
CA THR A 205 -5.39 -12.89 -19.63
C THR A 205 -5.09 -12.37 -21.03
N THR A 206 -3.85 -11.99 -21.32
CA THR A 206 -3.44 -11.53 -22.66
C THR A 206 -3.56 -12.66 -23.70
N ALA A 207 -3.13 -13.87 -23.34
CA ALA A 207 -3.21 -15.04 -24.23
C ALA A 207 -4.65 -15.46 -24.53
N SER A 208 -5.60 -15.20 -23.64
CA SER A 208 -7.01 -15.52 -23.88
C SER A 208 -7.59 -14.79 -25.10
N TYR A 209 -6.99 -13.66 -25.51
CA TYR A 209 -7.39 -12.91 -26.71
C TYR A 209 -6.77 -13.43 -28.02
N THR A 210 -6.05 -14.56 -28.01
CA THR A 210 -5.50 -15.21 -29.21
C THR A 210 -6.52 -15.31 -30.37
N PRO A 211 -7.80 -15.69 -30.15
CA PRO A 211 -8.78 -15.77 -31.24
C PRO A 211 -9.02 -14.42 -31.94
N MET A 212 -9.08 -13.32 -31.19
CA MET A 212 -9.18 -11.97 -31.73
C MET A 212 -7.88 -11.52 -32.40
N LEU A 213 -6.75 -11.68 -31.71
CA LEU A 213 -5.44 -11.16 -32.12
C LEU A 213 -4.96 -11.80 -33.43
N SER A 214 -5.20 -13.10 -33.61
CA SER A 214 -4.87 -13.82 -34.86
C SER A 214 -5.67 -13.32 -36.08
N ARG A 215 -6.79 -12.62 -35.85
CA ARG A 215 -7.69 -12.08 -36.88
C ARG A 215 -7.67 -10.56 -36.97
N MET A 216 -6.58 -9.92 -36.55
CA MET A 216 -6.47 -8.46 -36.51
C MET A 216 -6.66 -7.76 -37.87
N SER A 217 -6.42 -8.46 -38.98
CA SER A 217 -6.75 -7.94 -40.32
C SER A 217 -8.26 -7.75 -40.52
N ASP A 218 -9.09 -8.67 -40.01
CA ASP A 218 -10.55 -8.58 -40.08
C ASP A 218 -11.06 -7.50 -39.12
N VAL A 219 -10.47 -7.42 -37.91
CA VAL A 219 -10.80 -6.41 -36.90
C VAL A 219 -10.54 -4.99 -37.42
N LEU A 220 -9.38 -4.74 -38.04
CA LEU A 220 -8.99 -3.40 -38.49
C LEU A 220 -9.56 -3.01 -39.86
N PHE A 221 -9.67 -3.98 -40.79
CA PHE A 221 -9.87 -3.69 -42.22
C PHE A 221 -10.93 -4.55 -42.90
N GLY A 222 -11.56 -5.48 -42.18
CA GLY A 222 -12.57 -6.39 -42.70
C GLY A 222 -13.89 -6.30 -41.93
N GLU A 223 -14.68 -7.37 -41.97
CA GLU A 223 -15.95 -7.47 -41.27
C GLU A 223 -15.72 -7.90 -39.80
N CYS A 224 -15.48 -6.91 -38.92
CA CYS A 224 -15.13 -7.12 -37.52
C CYS A 224 -16.17 -7.94 -36.74
N ARG A 225 -17.46 -7.86 -37.10
CA ARG A 225 -18.55 -8.65 -36.50
C ARG A 225 -18.32 -10.16 -36.59
N THR A 226 -17.61 -10.63 -37.62
CA THR A 226 -17.26 -12.06 -37.75
C THR A 226 -16.26 -12.52 -36.69
N VAL A 227 -15.58 -11.60 -36.00
CA VAL A 227 -14.68 -11.88 -34.87
C VAL A 227 -15.46 -11.88 -33.56
N PHE A 228 -16.33 -10.90 -33.35
CA PHE A 228 -17.04 -10.66 -32.08
C PHE A 228 -18.40 -11.36 -31.94
N HIS A 229 -18.82 -12.16 -32.92
CA HIS A 229 -20.08 -12.90 -32.85
C HIS A 229 -20.12 -13.88 -31.65
N ARG A 230 -21.32 -14.07 -31.12
CA ARG A 230 -21.63 -15.10 -30.12
C ARG A 230 -22.29 -16.30 -30.81
N ASP A 231 -22.05 -17.50 -30.30
CA ASP A 231 -22.71 -18.69 -30.83
C ASP A 231 -24.16 -18.83 -30.32
N GLY A 232 -24.83 -19.94 -30.69
CA GLY A 232 -26.19 -20.23 -30.26
C GLY A 232 -26.36 -20.50 -28.76
N ALA A 233 -25.27 -20.71 -28.02
CA ALA A 233 -25.23 -20.83 -26.56
C ALA A 233 -24.90 -19.48 -25.88
N GLY A 234 -24.48 -18.48 -26.65
CA GLY A 234 -24.10 -17.16 -26.16
C GLY A 234 -22.60 -17.02 -25.85
N ASP A 235 -21.79 -18.03 -26.20
CA ASP A 235 -20.35 -18.05 -25.96
C ASP A 235 -19.61 -17.12 -26.92
N GLU A 236 -18.54 -16.50 -26.44
CA GLU A 236 -17.78 -15.50 -27.19
C GLU A 236 -16.61 -16.13 -27.96
N HIS A 237 -16.56 -15.93 -29.28
CA HIS A 237 -15.50 -16.51 -30.12
C HIS A 237 -14.21 -15.70 -30.17
N HIS A 238 -14.24 -14.43 -29.76
CA HIS A 238 -13.06 -13.55 -29.80
C HIS A 238 -12.10 -13.78 -28.63
N ILE A 239 -12.50 -14.58 -27.63
CA ILE A 239 -11.75 -14.78 -26.39
C ILE A 239 -11.93 -16.22 -25.87
N ASP A 240 -10.85 -16.82 -25.37
CA ASP A 240 -10.94 -18.03 -24.53
C ASP A 240 -11.39 -17.62 -23.13
N ARG A 241 -12.71 -17.63 -22.90
CA ARG A 241 -13.31 -17.17 -21.65
C ARG A 241 -12.88 -18.04 -20.46
N THR A 242 -12.59 -19.32 -20.66
CA THR A 242 -12.14 -20.22 -19.59
C THR A 242 -10.74 -19.81 -19.10
N LEU A 243 -9.80 -19.63 -20.03
CA LEU A 243 -8.45 -19.15 -19.69
C LEU A 243 -8.51 -17.74 -19.09
N ASN A 244 -9.36 -16.86 -19.64
CA ASN A 244 -9.53 -15.49 -19.17
C ASN A 244 -9.99 -15.43 -17.71
N VAL A 245 -11.00 -16.21 -17.33
CA VAL A 245 -11.52 -16.25 -15.95
C VAL A 245 -10.47 -16.78 -14.98
N VAL A 246 -9.79 -17.88 -15.32
CA VAL A 246 -8.75 -18.47 -14.46
C VAL A 246 -7.57 -17.51 -14.27
N ALA A 247 -7.11 -16.87 -15.34
CA ALA A 247 -5.97 -15.97 -15.29
C ALA A 247 -6.29 -14.63 -14.61
N SER A 248 -7.45 -14.05 -14.89
CA SER A 248 -7.91 -12.81 -14.24
C SER A 248 -8.15 -13.03 -12.74
N GLY A 249 -8.74 -14.15 -12.34
CA GLY A 249 -8.89 -14.55 -10.93
C GLY A 249 -7.54 -14.58 -10.19
N PHE A 250 -6.50 -15.15 -10.80
CA PHE A 250 -5.14 -15.13 -10.25
C PHE A 250 -4.57 -13.72 -10.11
N GLN A 251 -4.79 -12.84 -11.10
CA GLN A 251 -4.34 -11.44 -11.05
C GLN A 251 -5.09 -10.62 -9.99
N HIS A 252 -6.38 -10.90 -9.77
CA HIS A 252 -7.24 -10.14 -8.86
C HIS A 252 -6.95 -10.42 -7.38
N GLN A 253 -6.40 -11.60 -7.05
CA GLN A 253 -6.06 -11.97 -5.66
C GLN A 253 -5.16 -10.95 -4.96
N LYS A 254 -4.30 -10.25 -5.70
CA LYS A 254 -3.41 -9.21 -5.16
C LYS A 254 -4.16 -8.06 -4.48
N TYR A 255 -5.35 -7.70 -4.99
CA TYR A 255 -6.12 -6.54 -4.51
C TYR A 255 -7.08 -6.91 -3.38
N PHE A 256 -7.35 -8.19 -3.18
CA PHE A 256 -8.34 -8.65 -2.21
C PHE A 256 -7.92 -8.42 -0.76
N ALA A 257 -6.63 -8.31 -0.44
CA ALA A 257 -6.18 -7.95 0.90
C ALA A 257 -6.71 -6.56 1.34
N ASP A 258 -6.71 -5.58 0.43
CA ASP A 258 -7.25 -4.25 0.70
C ASP A 258 -8.79 -4.28 0.80
N VAL A 259 -9.46 -5.13 0.00
CA VAL A 259 -10.91 -5.39 0.15
C VAL A 259 -11.22 -5.95 1.54
N GLU A 260 -10.46 -6.93 2.01
CA GLU A 260 -10.65 -7.53 3.34
C GLU A 260 -10.53 -6.50 4.45
N ALA A 261 -9.56 -5.58 4.37
CA ALA A 261 -9.38 -4.52 5.35
C ALA A 261 -10.60 -3.59 5.44
N ILE A 262 -11.19 -3.24 4.29
CA ILE A 262 -12.41 -2.43 4.22
C ILE A 262 -13.60 -3.19 4.81
N ILE A 263 -13.77 -4.46 4.45
CA ILE A 263 -14.84 -5.32 4.98
C ILE A 263 -14.72 -5.46 6.50
N LEU A 264 -13.52 -5.70 7.05
CA LEU A 264 -13.32 -5.75 8.49
C LEU A 264 -13.71 -4.44 9.17
N SER A 265 -13.36 -3.29 8.57
CA SER A 265 -13.74 -1.98 9.10
C SER A 265 -15.26 -1.82 9.17
N ILE A 266 -15.99 -2.18 8.11
CA ILE A 266 -17.45 -2.08 8.06
C ILE A 266 -18.11 -2.97 9.14
N PHE A 267 -17.70 -4.24 9.22
CA PHE A 267 -18.37 -5.23 10.09
C PHE A 267 -17.84 -5.27 11.54
N ASN A 268 -16.86 -4.41 11.87
CA ASN A 268 -16.43 -4.14 13.24
C ASN A 268 -17.13 -2.92 13.88
N GLN A 269 -17.84 -2.09 13.10
CA GLN A 269 -18.54 -0.91 13.63
C GLN A 269 -19.79 -1.29 14.42
N LEU A 270 -20.03 -0.67 15.57
CA LEU A 270 -21.26 -0.83 16.35
C LEU A 270 -22.23 0.34 16.09
N PRO A 271 -23.56 0.11 16.20
CA PRO A 271 -24.25 -1.13 16.59
C PRO A 271 -24.44 -2.14 15.44
N TYR A 272 -24.63 -3.43 15.75
CA TYR A 272 -24.75 -4.51 14.74
C TYR A 272 -25.99 -4.36 13.84
N GLU A 273 -27.08 -3.83 14.39
CA GLU A 273 -28.34 -3.55 13.68
C GLU A 273 -28.15 -2.54 12.55
N ALA A 274 -27.17 -1.64 12.69
CA ALA A 274 -26.87 -0.60 11.73
C ALA A 274 -25.83 -1.02 10.69
N GLN A 275 -25.33 -2.26 10.73
CA GLN A 275 -24.45 -2.81 9.70
C GLN A 275 -25.26 -3.45 8.56
N PRO A 276 -24.64 -3.69 7.38
CA PRO A 276 -25.29 -4.41 6.29
C PRO A 276 -25.84 -5.78 6.72
N LYS A 277 -27.01 -6.14 6.23
CA LYS A 277 -27.60 -7.49 6.35
C LYS A 277 -27.28 -8.36 5.13
N TYR A 278 -26.96 -7.71 4.02
CA TYR A 278 -26.70 -8.33 2.73
C TYR A 278 -25.41 -7.78 2.15
N VAL A 279 -24.66 -8.64 1.47
CA VAL A 279 -23.54 -8.23 0.64
C VAL A 279 -23.81 -8.75 -0.77
N ALA A 280 -24.00 -7.84 -1.71
CA ALA A 280 -24.35 -8.18 -3.09
C ALA A 280 -23.17 -7.90 -4.03
N ASP A 281 -22.69 -8.94 -4.71
CA ASP A 281 -21.62 -8.86 -5.71
C ASP A 281 -22.22 -8.97 -7.12
N MET A 282 -22.12 -7.88 -7.88
CA MET A 282 -22.56 -7.83 -9.28
C MET A 282 -21.43 -8.28 -10.19
N GLY A 283 -21.71 -9.26 -11.06
CA GLY A 283 -20.73 -10.03 -11.82
C GLY A 283 -19.94 -10.96 -10.92
N CYS A 284 -20.64 -11.78 -10.12
CA CYS A 284 -20.01 -12.61 -9.09
C CYS A 284 -19.10 -13.72 -9.63
N GLY A 285 -19.18 -14.05 -10.92
CA GLY A 285 -18.31 -15.03 -11.56
C GLY A 285 -18.41 -16.40 -10.90
N ASP A 286 -17.31 -16.88 -10.30
CA ASP A 286 -17.25 -18.16 -9.59
C ASP A 286 -17.64 -18.08 -8.10
N GLY A 287 -17.96 -16.88 -7.59
CA GLY A 287 -18.30 -16.65 -6.18
C GLY A 287 -17.11 -16.55 -5.23
N THR A 288 -15.87 -16.59 -5.74
CA THR A 288 -14.65 -16.55 -4.91
C THR A 288 -14.56 -15.28 -4.07
N LEU A 289 -14.91 -14.12 -4.64
CA LEU A 289 -14.90 -12.85 -3.93
C LEU A 289 -15.93 -12.85 -2.78
N LEU A 290 -17.18 -13.25 -3.04
CA LEU A 290 -18.22 -13.38 -2.02
C LEU A 290 -17.81 -14.32 -0.88
N LYS A 291 -17.25 -15.50 -1.21
CA LYS A 291 -16.78 -16.46 -0.20
C LYS A 291 -15.72 -15.83 0.70
N ARG A 292 -14.74 -15.16 0.10
CA ARG A 292 -13.65 -14.49 0.81
C ARG A 292 -14.15 -13.34 1.69
N VAL A 293 -15.11 -12.56 1.20
CA VAL A 293 -15.78 -11.51 1.99
C VAL A 293 -16.51 -12.12 3.18
N TYR A 294 -17.28 -13.19 2.99
CA TYR A 294 -17.97 -13.86 4.09
C TYR A 294 -16.99 -14.42 5.13
N GLU A 295 -15.92 -15.09 4.71
CA GLU A 295 -14.86 -15.58 5.59
C GLU A 295 -14.17 -14.45 6.37
N THR A 296 -14.06 -13.27 5.77
CA THR A 296 -13.56 -12.06 6.42
C THR A 296 -14.57 -11.52 7.44
N ILE A 297 -15.85 -11.50 7.11
CA ILE A 297 -16.93 -11.10 8.03
C ILE A 297 -16.97 -12.03 9.24
N ARG A 298 -16.74 -13.35 9.07
CA ARG A 298 -16.64 -14.30 10.19
C ARG A 298 -15.54 -13.95 11.18
N LYS A 299 -14.48 -13.26 10.75
CA LYS A 299 -13.38 -12.79 11.60
C LYS A 299 -13.68 -11.44 12.29
N SER A 300 -14.74 -10.72 11.88
CA SER A 300 -15.14 -9.43 12.43
C SER A 300 -15.99 -9.57 13.71
N ALA A 301 -16.32 -8.43 14.34
CA ALA A 301 -17.26 -8.35 15.46
C ALA A 301 -18.66 -8.91 15.08
N ARG A 302 -19.13 -8.65 13.85
CA ARG A 302 -20.38 -9.24 13.32
C ARG A 302 -20.29 -10.77 13.24
N GLY A 303 -19.12 -11.29 12.89
CA GLY A 303 -18.84 -12.73 12.81
C GLY A 303 -19.15 -13.49 14.10
N GLN A 304 -18.95 -12.84 15.26
CA GLN A 304 -19.19 -13.43 16.58
C GLN A 304 -20.68 -13.56 16.93
N VAL A 305 -21.56 -12.86 16.21
CA VAL A 305 -23.00 -12.78 16.49
C VAL A 305 -23.87 -13.10 15.27
N LEU A 306 -23.33 -13.82 14.27
CA LEU A 306 -24.08 -14.20 13.05
C LEU A 306 -25.36 -15.00 13.34
N ALA A 307 -25.45 -15.68 14.48
CA ALA A 307 -26.68 -16.38 14.89
C ALA A 307 -27.81 -15.42 15.26
N GLN A 308 -27.50 -14.23 15.79
CA GLN A 308 -28.47 -13.20 16.18
C GLN A 308 -28.68 -12.19 15.04
N TYR A 309 -27.61 -11.83 14.35
CA TYR A 309 -27.60 -10.90 13.23
C TYR A 309 -27.01 -11.61 12.01
N PRO A 310 -27.79 -12.47 11.33
CA PRO A 310 -27.29 -13.18 10.16
C PRO A 310 -26.88 -12.21 9.05
N ILE A 311 -26.02 -12.70 8.17
CA ILE A 311 -25.70 -12.02 6.91
C ILE A 311 -25.94 -13.01 5.77
N ARG A 312 -26.41 -12.49 4.64
CA ARG A 312 -26.65 -13.29 3.44
C ARG A 312 -25.84 -12.72 2.27
N MET A 313 -25.08 -13.59 1.62
CA MET A 313 -24.30 -13.25 0.42
C MET A 313 -25.20 -13.32 -0.81
N ILE A 314 -25.12 -12.36 -1.72
CA ILE A 314 -25.95 -12.30 -2.92
C ILE A 314 -25.02 -12.25 -4.14
N GLY A 315 -24.98 -13.35 -4.90
CA GLY A 315 -24.29 -13.41 -6.18
C GLY A 315 -25.23 -13.01 -7.31
N VAL A 316 -24.82 -12.05 -8.12
CA VAL A 316 -25.60 -11.58 -9.25
C VAL A 316 -24.74 -11.67 -10.51
N ASP A 317 -25.23 -12.34 -11.54
CA ASP A 317 -24.53 -12.49 -12.81
C ASP A 317 -25.55 -12.70 -13.93
N TYR A 318 -25.22 -12.27 -15.15
CA TYR A 318 -26.09 -12.46 -16.31
C TYR A 318 -25.89 -13.85 -16.93
N ASN A 319 -24.78 -14.52 -16.61
CA ASN A 319 -24.44 -15.85 -17.10
C ASN A 319 -24.89 -16.95 -16.13
N GLN A 320 -25.71 -17.88 -16.61
CA GLN A 320 -26.24 -18.97 -15.78
C GLN A 320 -25.15 -19.92 -15.25
N ALA A 321 -24.10 -20.22 -16.03
CA ALA A 321 -23.02 -21.09 -15.59
C ALA A 321 -22.20 -20.46 -14.44
N ALA A 322 -22.03 -19.13 -14.46
CA ALA A 322 -21.41 -18.38 -13.37
C ALA A 322 -22.26 -18.48 -12.09
N LEU A 323 -23.58 -18.33 -12.19
CA LEU A 323 -24.50 -18.49 -11.06
C LEU A 323 -24.45 -19.91 -10.47
N ASP A 324 -24.43 -20.93 -11.33
CA ASP A 324 -24.36 -22.33 -10.89
C ASP A 324 -23.04 -22.62 -10.17
N LEU A 325 -21.92 -22.08 -10.66
CA LEU A 325 -20.61 -22.20 -10.02
C LEU A 325 -20.55 -21.42 -8.70
N THR A 326 -21.09 -20.20 -8.66
CA THR A 326 -21.20 -19.40 -7.44
C THR A 326 -22.01 -20.13 -6.36
N ALA A 327 -23.14 -20.74 -6.73
CA ALA A 327 -23.97 -21.53 -5.80
C ALA A 327 -23.19 -22.73 -5.24
N GLN A 328 -22.37 -23.40 -6.06
CA GLN A 328 -21.49 -24.48 -5.60
C GLN A 328 -20.39 -23.96 -4.65
N THR A 329 -19.73 -22.86 -5.00
CA THR A 329 -18.67 -22.23 -4.18
C THR A 329 -19.19 -21.78 -2.82
N LEU A 330 -20.45 -21.33 -2.75
CA LEU A 330 -21.10 -20.80 -1.55
C LEU A 330 -21.99 -21.82 -0.82
N ALA A 331 -21.96 -23.11 -1.16
CA ALA A 331 -22.89 -24.12 -0.65
C ALA A 331 -23.06 -24.14 0.89
N ASP A 332 -21.97 -23.89 1.64
CA ASP A 332 -21.96 -23.87 3.12
C ASP A 332 -22.19 -22.48 3.74
N ILE A 333 -22.47 -21.46 2.92
CA ILE A 333 -22.62 -20.06 3.30
C ILE A 333 -24.07 -19.63 3.05
N PRO A 334 -24.75 -18.90 3.95
CA PRO A 334 -26.08 -18.36 3.66
C PRO A 334 -26.02 -17.43 2.44
N HIS A 335 -26.61 -17.86 1.33
CA HIS A 335 -26.52 -17.12 0.07
C HIS A 335 -27.83 -17.09 -0.74
N LEU A 336 -27.80 -16.29 -1.81
CA LEU A 336 -28.79 -16.22 -2.87
C LEU A 336 -28.03 -15.95 -4.17
N VAL A 337 -28.41 -16.61 -5.26
CA VAL A 337 -27.91 -16.31 -6.60
C VAL A 337 -29.06 -15.79 -7.45
N LEU A 338 -28.86 -14.70 -8.18
CA LEU A 338 -29.88 -14.07 -9.01
C LEU A 338 -29.33 -13.77 -10.41
N PRO A 339 -30.13 -13.96 -11.47
CA PRO A 339 -29.79 -13.37 -12.76
C PRO A 339 -29.79 -11.84 -12.64
N GLY A 340 -28.81 -11.17 -13.24
CA GLY A 340 -28.80 -9.71 -13.26
C GLY A 340 -27.70 -9.13 -14.15
N ASP A 341 -27.94 -7.91 -14.61
CA ASP A 341 -27.05 -7.19 -15.51
C ASP A 341 -26.58 -5.89 -14.85
N ILE A 342 -25.27 -5.59 -14.94
CA ILE A 342 -24.69 -4.38 -14.37
C ILE A 342 -25.32 -3.09 -14.95
N GLY A 343 -25.82 -3.13 -16.18
CA GLY A 343 -26.55 -2.05 -16.84
C GLY A 343 -27.96 -1.81 -16.29
N HIS A 344 -28.54 -2.73 -15.52
CA HIS A 344 -29.93 -2.65 -15.06
C HIS A 344 -30.06 -2.84 -13.55
N PRO A 345 -29.44 -1.98 -12.71
CA PRO A 345 -29.44 -2.15 -11.26
C PRO A 345 -30.83 -2.09 -10.61
N GLN A 346 -31.81 -1.42 -11.21
CA GLN A 346 -33.19 -1.40 -10.70
C GLN A 346 -33.86 -2.78 -10.76
N GLN A 347 -33.45 -3.63 -11.71
CA GLN A 347 -33.97 -5.00 -11.82
C GLN A 347 -33.54 -5.82 -10.60
N LEU A 348 -32.30 -5.67 -10.13
CA LEU A 348 -31.80 -6.31 -8.91
C LEU A 348 -32.71 -6.02 -7.71
N VAL A 349 -33.09 -4.75 -7.49
CA VAL A 349 -34.00 -4.39 -6.38
C VAL A 349 -35.36 -5.08 -6.53
N THR A 350 -35.90 -5.14 -7.75
CA THR A 350 -37.16 -5.81 -8.05
C THR A 350 -37.08 -7.32 -7.77
N ASP A 351 -35.99 -7.95 -8.17
CA ASP A 351 -35.76 -9.39 -7.99
C ASP A 351 -35.52 -9.76 -6.53
N LEU A 352 -34.91 -8.87 -5.76
CA LEU A 352 -34.74 -9.03 -4.31
C LEU A 352 -36.10 -9.07 -3.59
N HIS A 353 -37.02 -8.17 -3.93
CA HIS A 353 -38.39 -8.22 -3.41
C HIS A 353 -39.11 -9.52 -3.77
N ALA A 354 -38.94 -10.02 -5.00
CA ALA A 354 -39.50 -11.30 -5.41
C ALA A 354 -38.96 -12.50 -4.58
N HIS A 355 -37.81 -12.34 -3.93
CA HIS A 355 -37.18 -13.33 -3.05
C HIS A 355 -37.39 -13.03 -1.54
N ASN A 356 -38.36 -12.18 -1.19
CA ASN A 356 -38.69 -11.76 0.18
C ASN A 356 -37.53 -11.03 0.89
N ILE A 357 -36.71 -10.30 0.13
CA ILE A 357 -35.77 -9.32 0.68
C ILE A 357 -36.43 -7.94 0.49
N ASP A 358 -37.19 -7.52 1.51
CA ASP A 358 -38.00 -6.30 1.48
C ASP A 358 -37.29 -5.06 2.06
N ASP A 359 -36.06 -5.23 2.53
CA ASP A 359 -35.21 -4.21 3.15
C ASP A 359 -33.88 -3.99 2.39
N PRO A 360 -33.93 -3.70 1.06
CA PRO A 360 -32.75 -3.51 0.22
C PRO A 360 -31.85 -2.35 0.67
N GLU A 361 -32.33 -1.44 1.53
CA GLU A 361 -31.53 -0.39 2.16
C GLU A 361 -30.38 -0.92 3.04
N HIS A 362 -30.39 -2.22 3.39
CA HIS A 362 -29.36 -2.88 4.18
C HIS A 362 -28.30 -3.64 3.34
N ILE A 363 -28.21 -3.35 2.04
CA ILE A 363 -27.23 -3.96 1.14
C ILE A 363 -25.94 -3.13 1.12
N LEU A 364 -24.80 -3.81 1.32
CA LEU A 364 -23.50 -3.36 0.84
C LEU A 364 -23.29 -3.90 -0.58
N HIS A 365 -23.16 -3.00 -1.55
CA HIS A 365 -22.85 -3.39 -2.92
C HIS A 365 -21.35 -3.59 -3.11
N LEU A 366 -20.98 -4.63 -3.84
CA LEU A 366 -19.63 -5.00 -4.22
C LEU A 366 -19.60 -5.26 -5.73
N ARG A 367 -18.49 -4.95 -6.37
CA ARG A 367 -18.11 -5.51 -7.67
C ARG A 367 -16.63 -5.30 -7.94
N SER A 368 -16.06 -6.21 -8.73
CA SER A 368 -14.66 -6.12 -9.16
C SER A 368 -14.53 -6.23 -10.67
N PHE A 369 -13.92 -5.21 -11.28
CA PHE A 369 -13.52 -5.13 -12.68
C PHE A 369 -14.67 -5.33 -13.65
N LEU A 370 -15.74 -4.54 -13.53
CA LEU A 370 -16.97 -4.78 -14.29
C LEU A 370 -17.58 -3.53 -14.94
N ASP A 371 -17.39 -2.31 -14.42
CA ASP A 371 -18.02 -1.12 -15.01
C ASP A 371 -17.48 -0.84 -16.42
N HIS A 372 -16.21 -1.17 -16.68
CA HIS A 372 -15.60 -1.05 -18.01
C HIS A 372 -16.10 -2.11 -19.01
N ASN A 373 -16.55 -3.28 -18.53
CA ASN A 373 -17.03 -4.38 -19.36
C ASN A 373 -18.58 -4.44 -19.43
N ARG A 374 -19.26 -3.36 -19.03
CA ARG A 374 -20.71 -3.24 -19.12
C ARG A 374 -21.17 -3.23 -20.58
N PRO A 375 -22.39 -3.71 -20.88
CA PRO A 375 -23.01 -3.43 -22.18
C PRO A 375 -23.10 -1.92 -22.43
N PHE A 376 -22.66 -1.48 -23.60
CA PHE A 376 -22.76 -0.06 -23.97
C PHE A 376 -24.22 0.35 -24.12
N ILE A 377 -24.65 1.32 -23.31
CA ILE A 377 -25.96 1.96 -23.45
C ILE A 377 -25.71 3.40 -23.94
N PRO A 378 -26.19 3.77 -25.15
CA PRO A 378 -26.09 5.14 -25.63
C PRO A 378 -26.73 6.13 -24.65
N PRO A 379 -26.12 7.31 -24.45
CA PRO A 379 -26.64 8.28 -23.49
C PRO A 379 -28.01 8.81 -23.92
N ALA A 380 -28.94 8.87 -22.97
CA ALA A 380 -30.28 9.42 -23.16
C ALA A 380 -30.29 10.95 -23.04
N ASN A 381 -29.36 11.53 -22.27
CA ASN A 381 -29.31 12.97 -22.04
C ASN A 381 -28.48 13.69 -23.12
N ALA A 382 -29.14 14.05 -24.23
CA ALA A 382 -28.52 14.74 -25.35
C ALA A 382 -27.91 16.11 -24.96
N ALA A 383 -28.55 16.84 -24.04
CA ALA A 383 -28.06 18.15 -23.60
C ALA A 383 -26.75 18.03 -22.80
N ALA A 384 -26.68 17.08 -21.86
CA ALA A 384 -25.45 16.80 -21.11
C ALA A 384 -24.34 16.27 -22.04
N THR A 385 -24.71 15.38 -22.98
CA THR A 385 -23.78 14.86 -24.00
C THR A 385 -23.14 16.00 -24.80
N GLN A 386 -23.97 16.94 -25.30
CA GLN A 386 -23.49 18.09 -26.08
C GLN A 386 -22.66 19.06 -25.24
N GLY A 387 -23.06 19.31 -23.99
CA GLY A 387 -22.29 20.16 -23.06
C GLY A 387 -20.89 19.62 -22.76
N ARG A 388 -20.71 18.30 -22.88
CA ARG A 388 -19.46 17.59 -22.60
C ARG A 388 -18.50 17.55 -23.81
N SER A 389 -18.99 17.79 -25.03
CA SER A 389 -18.19 17.67 -26.26
C SER A 389 -16.90 18.52 -26.32
N PRO A 390 -16.81 19.70 -25.67
CA PRO A 390 -15.58 20.49 -25.67
C PRO A 390 -14.46 19.95 -24.76
N LEU A 391 -14.74 18.97 -23.91
CA LEU A 391 -13.78 18.47 -22.91
C LEU A 391 -12.79 17.46 -23.52
N PRO A 392 -11.50 17.52 -23.14
CA PRO A 392 -10.43 16.75 -23.77
C PRO A 392 -10.27 15.36 -23.12
N TYR A 393 -11.20 14.44 -23.39
CA TYR A 393 -11.02 13.04 -22.97
C TYR A 393 -10.12 12.28 -23.95
N ALA A 394 -9.19 11.48 -23.42
CA ALA A 394 -8.25 10.71 -24.23
C ALA A 394 -8.66 9.23 -24.43
N SER A 395 -9.56 8.67 -23.62
CA SER A 395 -10.03 7.28 -23.74
C SER A 395 -10.65 6.97 -25.12
N LEU A 396 -10.41 5.75 -25.61
CA LEU A 396 -10.93 5.27 -26.89
C LEU A 396 -11.97 4.19 -26.66
N HIS A 397 -13.07 4.29 -27.40
CA HIS A 397 -14.23 3.40 -27.27
C HIS A 397 -14.66 2.96 -28.67
N VAL A 398 -14.96 1.68 -28.83
CA VAL A 398 -15.33 1.10 -30.13
C VAL A 398 -16.70 0.45 -30.00
N ASP A 399 -17.58 0.70 -30.98
CA ASP A 399 -18.89 0.06 -31.03
C ASP A 399 -18.86 -1.32 -31.69
N ALA A 400 -20.02 -1.98 -31.74
CA ALA A 400 -20.20 -3.30 -32.34
C ALA A 400 -19.93 -3.35 -33.87
N ASP A 401 -19.89 -2.20 -34.54
CA ASP A 401 -19.58 -2.04 -35.96
C ASP A 401 -18.11 -1.68 -36.21
N GLY A 402 -17.30 -1.66 -35.15
CA GLY A 402 -15.88 -1.29 -35.21
C GLY A 402 -15.66 0.21 -35.40
N GLN A 403 -16.69 1.04 -35.23
CA GLN A 403 -16.60 2.49 -35.37
C GLN A 403 -16.23 3.16 -34.05
N LEU A 404 -15.60 4.33 -34.15
CA LEU A 404 -15.21 5.11 -32.99
C LEU A 404 -16.46 5.69 -32.31
N ILE A 405 -16.68 5.34 -31.05
CA ILE A 405 -17.61 6.07 -30.20
C ILE A 405 -16.90 7.35 -29.74
N PRO A 406 -17.44 8.55 -29.97
CA PRO A 406 -16.80 9.77 -29.51
C PRO A 406 -16.59 9.73 -27.99
N PRO A 407 -15.39 10.08 -27.46
CA PRO A 407 -15.08 9.92 -26.04
C PRO A 407 -16.11 10.56 -25.11
N TYR A 408 -16.58 11.78 -25.40
CA TYR A 408 -17.59 12.46 -24.61
C TYR A 408 -18.95 11.72 -24.54
N VAL A 409 -19.31 10.95 -25.59
CA VAL A 409 -20.52 10.11 -25.61
C VAL A 409 -20.33 8.91 -24.67
N ALA A 410 -19.15 8.28 -24.71
CA ALA A 410 -18.83 7.16 -23.84
C ALA A 410 -18.76 7.58 -22.35
N ILE A 411 -18.20 8.76 -22.05
CA ILE A 411 -18.19 9.30 -20.69
C ILE A 411 -19.61 9.64 -20.23
N GLN A 412 -20.45 10.22 -21.08
CA GLN A 412 -21.85 10.46 -20.70
C GLN A 412 -22.62 9.15 -20.45
N SER A 413 -22.36 8.11 -21.25
CA SER A 413 -22.89 6.75 -20.99
C SER A 413 -22.44 6.21 -19.63
N LEU A 414 -21.19 6.45 -19.24
CA LEU A 414 -20.66 6.07 -17.92
C LEU A 414 -21.34 6.85 -16.79
N VAL A 415 -21.54 8.17 -16.95
CA VAL A 415 -22.25 8.99 -15.96
C VAL A 415 -23.68 8.46 -15.76
N GLU A 416 -24.45 8.25 -16.82
CA GLU A 416 -25.82 7.72 -16.72
C GLU A 416 -25.86 6.29 -16.17
N HIS A 417 -24.80 5.50 -16.39
CA HIS A 417 -24.62 4.21 -15.75
C HIS A 417 -24.43 4.32 -14.24
N LEU A 418 -23.55 5.21 -13.80
CA LEU A 418 -23.32 5.44 -12.38
C LEU A 418 -24.52 6.12 -11.71
N GLU A 419 -25.31 6.94 -12.42
CA GLU A 419 -26.58 7.50 -11.94
C GLU A 419 -27.62 6.40 -11.68
N ARG A 420 -27.75 5.44 -12.61
CA ARG A 420 -28.59 4.24 -12.41
C ARG A 420 -28.18 3.50 -11.15
N TRP A 421 -26.88 3.29 -10.92
CA TRP A 421 -26.38 2.67 -9.69
C TRP A 421 -26.60 3.52 -8.44
N ALA A 422 -26.32 4.83 -8.50
CA ALA A 422 -26.52 5.76 -7.41
C ALA A 422 -27.99 5.82 -6.94
N SER A 423 -28.94 5.48 -7.81
CA SER A 423 -30.36 5.40 -7.44
C SER A 423 -30.68 4.25 -6.48
N ILE A 424 -29.91 3.16 -6.50
CA ILE A 424 -30.12 1.98 -5.64
C ILE A 424 -29.09 1.88 -4.49
N ILE A 425 -27.94 2.55 -4.62
CA ILE A 425 -26.90 2.53 -3.59
C ILE A 425 -27.43 3.16 -2.29
N THR A 426 -27.23 2.42 -1.20
CA THR A 426 -27.73 2.72 0.12
C THR A 426 -26.70 3.52 0.94
N HIS A 427 -27.01 3.82 2.20
CA HIS A 427 -26.06 4.42 3.14
C HIS A 427 -24.84 3.51 3.45
N HIS A 428 -24.94 2.20 3.16
CA HIS A 428 -23.81 1.28 3.25
C HIS A 428 -22.86 1.38 2.04
N GLY A 429 -23.25 2.06 0.96
CA GLY A 429 -22.36 2.40 -0.15
C GLY A 429 -22.07 1.25 -1.12
N LEU A 430 -21.07 1.49 -1.96
CA LEU A 430 -20.59 0.60 -3.02
C LEU A 430 -19.08 0.45 -2.93
N LEU A 431 -18.58 -0.77 -2.77
CA LEU A 431 -17.16 -1.08 -2.91
C LEU A 431 -16.88 -1.54 -4.34
N ALA A 432 -16.17 -0.71 -5.11
CA ALA A 432 -15.85 -0.95 -6.50
C ALA A 432 -14.34 -1.05 -6.70
N LEU A 433 -13.88 -2.17 -7.27
CA LEU A 433 -12.52 -2.33 -7.75
C LEU A 433 -12.55 -2.21 -9.28
N GLU A 434 -11.77 -1.30 -9.87
CA GLU A 434 -11.90 -0.96 -11.29
C GLU A 434 -10.53 -0.76 -11.97
N VAL A 435 -10.45 -1.05 -13.28
CA VAL A 435 -9.27 -0.88 -14.14
C VAL A 435 -9.42 0.31 -15.08
N HIS A 436 -8.29 0.93 -15.42
CA HIS A 436 -8.23 2.22 -16.12
C HIS A 436 -7.20 2.22 -17.26
N THR A 437 -7.48 3.00 -18.30
CA THR A 437 -6.56 3.27 -19.42
C THR A 437 -5.61 4.43 -19.09
N LEU A 438 -4.46 4.48 -19.77
CA LEU A 438 -3.47 5.56 -19.64
C LEU A 438 -3.22 6.27 -20.97
N GLU A 439 -2.87 7.55 -20.91
CA GLU A 439 -2.53 8.36 -22.07
C GLU A 439 -1.29 7.82 -22.81
N PRO A 440 -1.23 7.89 -24.15
CA PRO A 440 -0.15 7.28 -24.94
C PRO A 440 1.25 7.71 -24.54
N GLU A 441 1.42 8.98 -24.16
CA GLU A 441 2.69 9.52 -23.72
C GLU A 441 3.16 8.91 -22.38
N VAL A 442 2.22 8.64 -21.47
CA VAL A 442 2.50 7.99 -20.19
C VAL A 442 2.89 6.53 -20.45
N VAL A 443 2.14 5.83 -21.29
CA VAL A 443 2.45 4.45 -21.71
C VAL A 443 3.83 4.39 -22.37
N ARG A 444 4.15 5.35 -23.25
CA ARG A 444 5.46 5.43 -23.92
C ARG A 444 6.60 5.61 -22.92
N ARG A 445 6.42 6.51 -21.96
CA ARG A 445 7.42 6.84 -20.93
C ARG A 445 7.66 5.69 -19.95
N HIS A 446 6.61 4.93 -19.62
CA HIS A 446 6.63 3.86 -18.62
C HIS A 446 6.40 2.47 -19.23
N ARG A 447 6.71 2.27 -20.52
CA ARG A 447 6.33 1.06 -21.28
C ARG A 447 6.71 -0.25 -20.62
N ASP A 448 7.92 -0.34 -20.06
CA ASP A 448 8.38 -1.58 -19.41
C ASP A 448 7.77 -1.76 -18.00
N LEU A 449 7.33 -0.67 -17.37
CA LEU A 449 6.80 -0.59 -16.00
C LEU A 449 5.27 -0.64 -15.93
N CYS A 450 4.58 -0.65 -17.07
CA CYS A 450 3.12 -0.73 -17.15
C CYS A 450 2.66 -1.72 -18.23
N GLU A 451 1.46 -2.23 -18.03
CA GLU A 451 0.83 -3.21 -18.90
C GLU A 451 -0.07 -2.53 -19.96
N ASN A 452 -0.31 -1.22 -19.85
CA ASN A 452 -1.28 -0.47 -20.65
C ASN A 452 -1.06 -0.53 -22.17
N LEU A 453 0.17 -0.75 -22.66
CA LEU A 453 0.40 -0.88 -24.10
C LEU A 453 -0.39 -2.05 -24.70
N HIS A 454 -0.37 -3.24 -24.08
CA HIS A 454 -1.19 -4.36 -24.51
C HIS A 454 -2.58 -4.34 -23.89
N PHE A 455 -2.66 -3.96 -22.60
CA PHE A 455 -3.90 -4.00 -21.83
C PHE A 455 -4.97 -3.07 -22.41
N ASP A 456 -4.63 -1.79 -22.66
CA ASP A 456 -5.59 -0.83 -23.20
C ASP A 456 -6.00 -1.22 -24.62
N ALA A 457 -5.04 -1.75 -25.40
CA ALA A 457 -5.27 -2.16 -26.77
C ALA A 457 -6.25 -3.33 -26.86
N TYR A 458 -6.02 -4.44 -26.15
CA TYR A 458 -6.94 -5.58 -26.26
C TYR A 458 -8.32 -5.26 -25.67
N HIS A 459 -8.42 -4.44 -24.61
CA HIS A 459 -9.71 -4.00 -24.08
C HIS A 459 -10.49 -3.20 -25.12
N ALA A 460 -9.88 -2.18 -25.72
CA ALA A 460 -10.53 -1.36 -26.73
C ALA A 460 -10.83 -2.15 -28.02
N PHE A 461 -9.96 -3.08 -28.43
CA PHE A 461 -10.27 -4.00 -29.53
C PHE A 461 -11.46 -4.90 -29.21
N SER A 462 -11.56 -5.39 -27.97
CA SER A 462 -12.70 -6.19 -27.51
C SER A 462 -13.95 -5.38 -27.15
N GLN A 463 -14.01 -4.11 -27.56
CA GLN A 463 -15.18 -3.23 -27.36
C GLN A 463 -15.50 -2.96 -25.87
N GLN A 464 -14.51 -3.03 -25.00
CA GLN A 464 -14.62 -2.65 -23.60
C GLN A 464 -14.34 -1.16 -23.41
N HIS A 465 -14.85 -0.59 -22.33
CA HIS A 465 -15.00 0.85 -22.11
C HIS A 465 -14.10 1.38 -20.98
N LEU A 466 -12.79 1.13 -21.07
CA LEU A 466 -11.83 1.71 -20.14
C LEU A 466 -11.84 3.24 -20.21
N VAL A 467 -11.74 3.88 -19.05
CA VAL A 467 -11.55 5.33 -18.92
C VAL A 467 -10.34 5.58 -18.02
N GLU A 468 -9.83 6.80 -18.02
CA GLU A 468 -8.80 7.24 -17.09
C GLU A 468 -9.37 7.28 -15.65
N ALA A 469 -8.52 7.04 -14.64
CA ALA A 469 -8.98 6.91 -13.25
C ALA A 469 -9.61 8.20 -12.70
N ASP A 470 -9.10 9.37 -13.08
CA ASP A 470 -9.66 10.68 -12.73
C ASP A 470 -11.02 10.91 -13.40
N VAL A 471 -11.18 10.46 -14.65
CA VAL A 471 -12.44 10.51 -15.38
C VAL A 471 -13.50 9.60 -14.74
N PHE A 472 -13.12 8.39 -14.29
CA PHE A 472 -14.03 7.50 -13.56
C PHE A 472 -14.49 8.12 -12.23
N LEU A 473 -13.56 8.70 -11.45
CA LEU A 473 -13.89 9.37 -10.20
C LEU A 473 -14.82 10.58 -10.42
N LEU A 474 -14.57 11.37 -11.48
CA LEU A 474 -15.42 12.49 -11.83
C LEU A 474 -16.81 12.03 -12.28
N ALA A 475 -16.91 11.00 -13.13
CA ALA A 475 -18.20 10.46 -13.54
C ALA A 475 -19.03 9.95 -12.34
N ALA A 476 -18.37 9.35 -11.34
CA ALA A 476 -19.02 8.97 -10.09
C ALA A 476 -19.52 10.19 -9.30
N ALA A 477 -18.72 11.25 -9.19
CA ALA A 477 -19.11 12.48 -8.50
C ALA A 477 -20.25 13.23 -9.20
N GLU A 478 -20.33 13.15 -10.54
CA GLU A 478 -21.47 13.66 -11.31
C GLU A 478 -22.76 12.89 -10.99
N ALA A 479 -22.65 11.58 -10.75
CA ALA A 479 -23.75 10.73 -10.31
C ALA A 479 -24.07 10.84 -8.80
N GLY A 480 -23.32 11.67 -8.05
CA GLY A 480 -23.49 11.86 -6.60
C GLY A 480 -22.81 10.80 -5.73
N LEU A 481 -21.89 10.02 -6.31
CA LEU A 481 -21.08 9.01 -5.63
C LEU A 481 -19.68 9.56 -5.36
N PHE A 482 -19.25 9.53 -4.10
CA PHE A 482 -17.96 10.06 -3.66
C PHE A 482 -17.16 9.00 -2.95
N ALA A 483 -15.85 8.98 -3.21
CA ALA A 483 -14.93 8.13 -2.49
C ALA A 483 -14.90 8.50 -0.99
N ARG A 484 -15.06 7.51 -0.12
CA ARG A 484 -14.91 7.69 1.33
C ARG A 484 -13.44 7.95 1.69
N PRO A 485 -13.12 9.04 2.41
CA PRO A 485 -11.76 9.31 2.86
C PRO A 485 -11.15 8.13 3.64
N GLY A 486 -9.92 7.75 3.30
CA GLY A 486 -9.20 6.62 3.94
C GLY A 486 -9.53 5.22 3.40
N PHE A 487 -10.58 5.08 2.57
CA PHE A 487 -11.06 3.80 2.03
C PHE A 487 -10.86 3.66 0.51
N SER A 488 -9.98 4.48 -0.07
CA SER A 488 -9.58 4.37 -1.47
C SER A 488 -8.11 3.95 -1.59
N ARG A 489 -7.83 3.07 -2.56
CA ARG A 489 -6.48 2.65 -2.96
C ARG A 489 -6.32 2.83 -4.46
N GLN A 490 -5.10 3.11 -4.91
CA GLN A 490 -4.74 3.13 -6.33
C GLN A 490 -3.50 2.26 -6.57
N TYR A 491 -3.39 1.70 -7.77
CA TYR A 491 -2.25 0.91 -8.19
C TYR A 491 -1.81 1.30 -9.60
N PRO A 492 -0.49 1.39 -9.87
CA PRO A 492 0.61 1.31 -8.90
C PRO A 492 0.62 2.48 -7.89
N GLN A 493 1.12 2.25 -6.68
CA GLN A 493 1.07 3.25 -5.60
C GLN A 493 2.11 4.38 -5.74
N VAL A 494 3.22 4.11 -6.43
CA VAL A 494 4.40 5.00 -6.48
C VAL A 494 4.61 5.70 -7.82
N LEU A 495 4.01 5.20 -8.90
CA LEU A 495 4.15 5.79 -10.23
C LEU A 495 3.11 6.90 -10.44
N PRO A 496 3.39 7.89 -11.31
CA PRO A 496 2.54 9.06 -11.49
C PRO A 496 1.32 8.78 -12.38
N PHE A 497 0.71 7.61 -12.23
CA PHE A 497 -0.47 7.17 -12.96
C PHE A 497 -1.22 6.07 -12.19
N SER A 498 -2.50 5.91 -12.48
CA SER A 498 -3.36 4.90 -11.83
C SER A 498 -3.96 3.97 -12.86
N ARG A 499 -3.62 2.68 -12.78
CA ARG A 499 -4.20 1.62 -13.60
C ARG A 499 -5.40 0.96 -12.94
N ILE A 500 -5.41 0.90 -11.61
CA ILE A 500 -6.46 0.24 -10.84
C ILE A 500 -6.82 1.12 -9.67
N THR A 501 -8.11 1.21 -9.35
CA THR A 501 -8.62 1.85 -8.14
C THR A 501 -9.50 0.90 -7.36
N LEU A 502 -9.29 0.78 -6.06
CA LEU A 502 -10.26 0.25 -5.11
C LEU A 502 -10.93 1.45 -4.43
N THR A 503 -12.23 1.63 -4.63
CA THR A 503 -12.95 2.79 -4.10
C THR A 503 -14.19 2.37 -3.35
N TYR A 504 -14.29 2.78 -2.09
CA TYR A 504 -15.53 2.70 -1.33
C TYR A 504 -16.37 3.97 -1.55
N PHE A 505 -17.35 3.90 -2.44
CA PHE A 505 -18.26 4.99 -2.74
C PHE A 505 -19.38 5.12 -1.72
N GLU A 506 -19.69 6.36 -1.37
CA GLU A 506 -20.90 6.75 -0.66
C GLU A 506 -21.71 7.76 -1.47
N LYS A 507 -23.02 7.76 -1.28
CA LYS A 507 -23.90 8.74 -1.88
C LYS A 507 -23.91 10.04 -1.05
N ARG A 508 -23.77 11.19 -1.71
CA ARG A 508 -23.87 12.51 -1.08
C ARG A 508 -25.02 13.33 -1.68
N PRO A 509 -25.53 14.36 -0.97
CA PRO A 509 -26.69 15.15 -1.43
C PRO A 509 -26.36 16.18 -2.52
N TYR A 510 -25.11 16.24 -2.98
CA TYR A 510 -24.62 17.16 -4.00
C TYR A 510 -23.85 16.38 -5.07
N THR A 511 -23.57 17.02 -6.21
CA THR A 511 -22.72 16.47 -7.27
C THR A 511 -21.57 17.42 -7.57
N ILE A 512 -20.50 16.90 -8.19
CA ILE A 512 -19.41 17.72 -8.72
C ILE A 512 -19.23 17.39 -10.20
N ARG A 513 -19.16 18.42 -11.04
CA ARG A 513 -19.00 18.30 -12.49
C ARG A 513 -18.15 19.44 -13.04
N TYR A 514 -17.69 19.32 -14.29
CA TYR A 514 -17.14 20.48 -15.01
C TYR A 514 -18.18 21.59 -15.14
N ALA A 515 -17.71 22.84 -15.08
CA ALA A 515 -18.54 24.01 -15.32
C ALA A 515 -18.96 24.07 -16.79
N LEU A 516 -20.22 24.44 -17.04
CA LEU A 516 -20.79 24.63 -18.36
C LEU A 516 -20.90 26.13 -18.67
N PRO A 517 -20.93 26.55 -19.95
CA PRO A 517 -21.20 27.94 -20.33
C PRO A 517 -22.49 28.51 -19.69
N THR A 518 -23.49 27.65 -19.47
CA THR A 518 -24.76 28.02 -18.80
C THR A 518 -24.61 28.34 -17.32
N ASP A 519 -23.50 27.96 -16.68
CA ASP A 519 -23.26 28.25 -15.26
C ASP A 519 -22.72 29.67 -15.03
N LEU A 520 -22.34 30.41 -16.10
CA LEU A 520 -21.75 31.75 -15.99
C LEU A 520 -22.52 32.69 -15.03
N PRO A 521 -23.87 32.80 -15.05
CA PRO A 521 -24.59 33.65 -14.10
C PRO A 521 -24.35 33.26 -12.64
N ALA A 522 -24.32 31.97 -12.32
CA ALA A 522 -24.06 31.48 -10.97
C ALA A 522 -22.60 31.68 -10.55
N LEU A 523 -21.66 31.57 -11.49
CA LEU A 523 -20.25 31.87 -11.23
C LEU A 523 -20.03 33.35 -10.92
N VAL A 524 -20.74 34.25 -11.61
CA VAL A 524 -20.71 35.70 -11.32
C VAL A 524 -21.29 36.00 -9.93
N GLU A 525 -22.37 35.32 -9.55
CA GLU A 525 -22.95 35.43 -8.20
C GLU A 525 -21.97 34.94 -7.11
N LEU A 526 -21.36 33.76 -7.32
CA LEU A 526 -20.34 33.21 -6.43
C LEU A 526 -19.16 34.17 -6.25
N GLU A 527 -18.66 34.74 -7.36
CA GLU A 527 -17.57 35.70 -7.35
C GLU A 527 -17.95 36.96 -6.55
N ALA A 528 -19.15 37.50 -6.78
CA ALA A 528 -19.64 38.67 -6.06
C ALA A 528 -19.84 38.41 -4.56
N ALA A 529 -20.25 37.20 -4.18
CA ALA A 529 -20.50 36.79 -2.81
C ALA A 529 -19.23 36.46 -2.02
N CYS A 530 -18.19 35.95 -2.69
CA CYS A 530 -16.95 35.51 -2.04
C CYS A 530 -15.86 36.59 -2.03
N TRP A 531 -15.89 37.53 -2.97
CA TRP A 531 -14.83 38.53 -3.16
C TRP A 531 -15.33 39.98 -3.07
N PRO A 532 -14.58 40.88 -2.41
CA PRO A 532 -14.86 42.31 -2.45
C PRO A 532 -14.61 42.85 -3.87
N GLU A 533 -15.34 43.91 -4.25
CA GLU A 533 -15.39 44.42 -5.63
C GLU A 533 -14.02 44.61 -6.33
N PRO A 534 -12.98 45.19 -5.69
CA PRO A 534 -11.65 45.35 -6.32
C PRO A 534 -10.92 44.03 -6.58
N LEU A 535 -11.32 42.95 -5.93
CA LEU A 535 -10.69 41.63 -6.00
C LEU A 535 -11.55 40.60 -6.74
N ARG A 536 -12.58 41.04 -7.47
CA ARG A 536 -13.38 40.13 -8.30
C ARG A 536 -12.69 39.90 -9.64
N THR A 537 -12.74 38.68 -10.14
CA THR A 537 -12.43 38.38 -11.52
C THR A 537 -13.50 38.98 -12.44
N PRO A 538 -13.12 39.73 -13.48
CA PRO A 538 -14.07 40.28 -14.45
C PRO A 538 -14.93 39.20 -15.10
N VAL A 539 -16.20 39.51 -15.39
CA VAL A 539 -17.13 38.59 -16.05
C VAL A 539 -16.59 38.09 -17.40
N ALA A 540 -15.91 38.98 -18.15
CA ALA A 540 -15.29 38.62 -19.43
C ALA A 540 -14.21 37.53 -19.28
N ASP A 541 -13.45 37.55 -18.18
CA ASP A 541 -12.40 36.55 -17.93
C ASP A 541 -12.99 35.21 -17.49
N LEU A 542 -14.06 35.23 -16.67
CA LEU A 542 -14.82 34.02 -16.33
C LEU A 542 -15.43 33.37 -17.58
N GLN A 543 -16.01 34.18 -18.46
CA GLN A 543 -16.56 33.72 -19.74
C GLN A 543 -15.46 33.15 -20.64
N ALA A 544 -14.34 33.86 -20.80
CA ALA A 544 -13.21 33.40 -21.61
C ALA A 544 -12.66 32.06 -21.10
N ARG A 545 -12.60 31.85 -19.78
CA ARG A 545 -12.18 30.57 -19.18
C ARG A 545 -13.14 29.43 -19.53
N LEU A 546 -14.45 29.65 -19.46
CA LEU A 546 -15.44 28.64 -19.81
C LEU A 546 -15.37 28.25 -21.30
N GLU A 547 -15.11 29.22 -22.18
CA GLU A 547 -15.07 29.00 -23.63
C GLU A 547 -13.74 28.39 -24.10
N GLN A 548 -12.61 28.86 -23.56
CA GLN A 548 -11.27 28.45 -24.02
C GLN A 548 -10.73 27.25 -23.25
N HIS A 549 -11.15 27.07 -22.00
CA HIS A 549 -10.56 26.13 -21.04
C HIS A 549 -11.63 25.39 -20.23
N PRO A 550 -12.56 24.66 -20.86
CA PRO A 550 -13.70 24.04 -20.18
C PRO A 550 -13.30 22.98 -19.12
N ASP A 551 -12.08 22.46 -19.19
CA ASP A 551 -11.51 21.43 -18.32
C ASP A 551 -10.83 21.97 -17.04
N SER A 552 -10.98 23.27 -16.77
CA SER A 552 -10.19 24.00 -15.77
C SER A 552 -11.01 24.52 -14.58
N GLN A 553 -12.28 24.11 -14.50
CA GLN A 553 -13.15 24.50 -13.41
C GLN A 553 -14.19 23.41 -13.10
N LEU A 554 -14.28 23.07 -11.81
CA LEU A 554 -15.27 22.14 -11.29
C LEU A 554 -16.28 22.89 -10.43
N VAL A 555 -17.56 22.64 -10.64
CA VAL A 555 -18.67 23.22 -9.86
C VAL A 555 -19.27 22.18 -8.94
N LEU A 556 -19.59 22.60 -7.72
CA LEU A 556 -20.37 21.83 -6.76
C LEU A 556 -21.84 22.23 -6.87
N VAL A 557 -22.69 21.26 -7.16
CA VAL A 557 -24.12 21.45 -7.40
C VAL A 557 -24.92 20.82 -6.27
N LEU A 558 -25.65 21.63 -5.51
CA LEU A 558 -26.55 21.22 -4.45
C LEU A 558 -27.98 21.61 -4.84
N GLU A 559 -28.93 20.68 -4.77
CA GLU A 559 -30.34 20.93 -5.15
C GLU A 559 -30.52 21.56 -6.55
N ARG A 560 -29.66 21.16 -7.50
CA ARG A 560 -29.59 21.68 -8.89
C ARG A 560 -29.10 23.14 -9.02
N GLN A 561 -28.61 23.74 -7.94
CA GLN A 561 -27.97 25.06 -7.95
C GLN A 561 -26.46 24.91 -7.81
N VAL A 562 -25.71 25.70 -8.58
CA VAL A 562 -24.26 25.81 -8.41
C VAL A 562 -24.00 26.63 -7.14
N VAL A 563 -23.42 26.00 -6.12
CA VAL A 563 -23.18 26.63 -4.80
C VAL A 563 -21.70 26.75 -4.45
N GLY A 564 -20.83 26.16 -5.27
CA GLY A 564 -19.39 26.32 -5.15
C GLY A 564 -18.68 26.05 -6.47
N VAL A 565 -17.47 26.58 -6.60
CA VAL A 565 -16.59 26.40 -7.76
C VAL A 565 -15.13 26.41 -7.33
N VAL A 566 -14.34 25.59 -8.01
CA VAL A 566 -12.88 25.61 -7.92
C VAL A 566 -12.30 25.77 -9.32
N TYR A 567 -11.40 26.74 -9.45
CA TYR A 567 -10.69 27.03 -10.70
C TYR A 567 -9.25 26.56 -10.58
N PHE A 568 -8.74 25.91 -11.62
CA PHE A 568 -7.37 25.43 -11.66
C PHE A 568 -6.82 25.43 -13.09
N GLN A 569 -5.50 25.42 -13.25
CA GLN A 569 -4.88 25.34 -14.57
C GLN A 569 -3.55 24.57 -14.50
N PRO A 570 -3.18 23.81 -15.54
CA PRO A 570 -1.85 23.24 -15.64
C PRO A 570 -0.81 24.34 -15.91
N ILE A 571 0.34 24.27 -15.25
CA ILE A 571 1.48 25.17 -15.44
C ILE A 571 2.78 24.37 -15.63
N ALA A 572 3.73 24.94 -16.38
CA ALA A 572 5.01 24.28 -16.65
C ALA A 572 5.96 24.29 -15.44
N ASP A 573 6.03 25.42 -14.72
CA ASP A 573 6.95 25.62 -13.60
C ASP A 573 6.26 26.40 -12.46
N PRO A 574 6.13 25.82 -11.25
CA PRO A 574 5.57 26.52 -10.10
C PRO A 574 6.40 27.74 -9.66
N ALA A 575 7.70 27.80 -9.96
CA ALA A 575 8.54 28.93 -9.58
C ALA A 575 8.10 30.24 -10.27
N ALA A 576 7.47 30.15 -11.44
CA ALA A 576 6.93 31.32 -12.15
C ALA A 576 5.90 32.11 -11.31
N LEU A 577 5.23 31.48 -10.35
CA LEU A 577 4.26 32.14 -9.46
C LEU A 577 4.90 33.16 -8.52
N THR A 578 6.20 33.05 -8.24
CA THR A 578 6.89 33.96 -7.31
C THR A 578 7.10 35.36 -7.87
N THR A 579 7.05 35.51 -9.20
CA THR A 579 7.32 36.78 -9.91
C THR A 579 6.13 37.28 -10.74
N THR A 580 5.00 36.57 -10.72
CA THR A 580 3.84 36.84 -11.57
C THR A 580 2.74 37.54 -10.79
N THR A 581 2.13 38.59 -11.34
CA THR A 581 0.95 39.23 -10.74
C THR A 581 -0.33 38.47 -11.11
N PHE A 582 -1.39 38.63 -10.33
CA PHE A 582 -2.68 37.96 -10.55
C PHE A 582 -3.22 38.18 -11.98
N GLU A 583 -3.05 39.37 -12.55
CA GLU A 583 -3.45 39.70 -13.93
C GLU A 583 -2.69 38.88 -14.98
N GLN A 584 -1.45 38.49 -14.68
CA GLN A 584 -0.57 37.75 -15.59
C GLN A 584 -0.70 36.23 -15.42
N VAL A 585 -1.34 35.74 -14.36
CA VAL A 585 -1.46 34.31 -14.03
C VAL A 585 -2.10 33.50 -15.15
N ALA A 586 -3.07 34.06 -15.88
CA ALA A 586 -3.71 33.36 -17.00
C ALA A 586 -2.70 32.96 -18.09
N GLY A 587 -1.60 33.72 -18.25
CA GLY A 587 -0.54 33.44 -19.23
C GLY A 587 0.42 32.31 -18.84
N LEU A 588 0.33 31.76 -17.62
CA LEU A 588 1.20 30.66 -17.16
C LEU A 588 0.72 29.27 -17.61
N ARG A 589 -0.47 29.18 -18.23
CA ARG A 589 -1.05 27.90 -18.63
C ARG A 589 -0.12 27.16 -19.59
N ALA A 590 0.14 25.89 -19.29
CA ALA A 590 0.91 24.98 -20.14
C ALA A 590 0.09 23.73 -20.47
N THR A 591 0.14 23.24 -21.71
CA THR A 591 -0.62 22.06 -22.14
C THR A 591 -0.01 20.74 -21.66
N ASP A 592 1.26 20.74 -21.28
CA ASP A 592 2.07 19.60 -20.83
C ASP A 592 2.60 19.77 -19.39
N GLY A 593 2.03 20.69 -18.63
CA GLY A 593 2.44 20.97 -17.26
C GLY A 593 2.21 19.80 -16.29
N HIS A 594 3.25 19.43 -15.54
CA HIS A 594 3.20 18.40 -14.49
C HIS A 594 2.67 18.93 -13.14
N THR A 595 2.37 20.23 -13.07
CA THR A 595 1.87 20.93 -11.89
C THR A 595 0.51 21.56 -12.17
N ILE A 596 -0.44 21.39 -11.26
CA ILE A 596 -1.74 22.09 -11.31
C ILE A 596 -1.71 23.29 -10.37
N GLN A 597 -2.02 24.48 -10.87
CA GLN A 597 -2.23 25.67 -10.08
C GLN A 597 -3.73 25.82 -9.73
N LEU A 598 -4.07 25.86 -8.45
CA LEU A 598 -5.35 26.35 -7.94
C LEU A 598 -5.39 27.88 -8.01
N LEU A 599 -6.47 28.40 -8.58
CA LEU A 599 -6.68 29.83 -8.81
C LEU A 599 -7.64 30.43 -7.80
N ALA A 600 -8.76 29.76 -7.54
CA ALA A 600 -9.74 30.16 -6.53
C ALA A 600 -10.60 28.95 -6.11
N LEU A 601 -11.09 28.99 -4.88
CA LEU A 601 -12.09 28.09 -4.32
C LEU A 601 -13.18 28.95 -3.68
N ASN A 602 -14.35 29.01 -4.32
CA ASN A 602 -15.47 29.85 -3.89
C ASN A 602 -16.64 28.95 -3.48
N VAL A 603 -17.26 29.23 -2.34
CA VAL A 603 -18.48 28.56 -1.88
C VAL A 603 -19.41 29.61 -1.32
N LEU A 604 -20.69 29.58 -1.70
CA LEU A 604 -21.69 30.55 -1.25
C LEU A 604 -21.71 30.63 0.29
N PRO A 605 -21.60 31.84 0.88
CA PRO A 605 -21.55 32.01 2.34
C PRO A 605 -22.70 31.32 3.09
N ALA A 606 -23.89 31.30 2.50
CA ALA A 606 -25.08 30.69 3.09
C ALA A 606 -24.93 29.18 3.38
N VAL A 607 -24.08 28.46 2.64
CA VAL A 607 -23.91 27.00 2.75
C VAL A 607 -22.52 26.57 3.22
N GLN A 608 -21.63 27.52 3.54
CA GLN A 608 -20.28 27.20 4.03
C GLN A 608 -20.29 26.38 5.32
N HIS A 609 -21.31 26.57 6.17
CA HIS A 609 -21.48 25.81 7.42
C HIS A 609 -21.67 24.29 7.22
N LEU A 610 -21.95 23.85 5.98
CA LEU A 610 -22.07 22.43 5.61
C LEU A 610 -20.71 21.78 5.28
N GLY A 611 -19.59 22.52 5.37
CA GLY A 611 -18.25 22.00 5.09
C GLY A 611 -18.02 21.66 3.61
N LEU A 612 -18.73 22.35 2.70
CA LEU A 612 -18.63 22.09 1.25
C LEU A 612 -17.31 22.56 0.64
N GLY A 613 -16.62 23.51 1.27
CA GLY A 613 -15.29 23.96 0.86
C GLY A 613 -14.23 22.87 1.04
N ASP A 614 -14.20 22.25 2.21
CA ASP A 614 -13.33 21.10 2.52
C ASP A 614 -13.59 19.94 1.56
N GLN A 615 -14.87 19.62 1.34
CA GLN A 615 -15.26 18.52 0.45
C GLN A 615 -14.90 18.77 -1.01
N LEU A 616 -15.05 20.01 -1.50
CA LEU A 616 -14.67 20.38 -2.86
C LEU A 616 -13.14 20.37 -3.04
N LEU A 617 -12.38 20.89 -2.07
CA LEU A 617 -10.91 20.85 -2.13
C LEU A 617 -10.37 19.42 -2.08
N GLU A 618 -10.83 18.59 -1.14
CA GLU A 618 -10.40 17.18 -1.06
C GLU A 618 -10.74 16.42 -2.35
N PHE A 619 -11.91 16.67 -2.95
CA PHE A 619 -12.26 16.06 -4.22
C PHE A 619 -11.28 16.45 -5.34
N VAL A 620 -10.94 17.73 -5.48
CA VAL A 620 -9.98 18.20 -6.50
C VAL A 620 -8.60 17.58 -6.29
N LEU A 621 -8.13 17.54 -5.04
CA LEU A 621 -6.82 16.95 -4.73
C LEU A 621 -6.80 15.45 -5.05
N HIS A 622 -7.88 14.72 -4.78
CA HIS A 622 -7.99 13.31 -5.13
C HIS A 622 -8.07 13.11 -6.65
N HIS A 623 -8.86 13.92 -7.35
CA HIS A 623 -8.94 13.92 -8.82
C HIS A 623 -7.57 14.19 -9.45
N CYS A 624 -6.84 15.21 -8.98
CA CYS A 624 -5.48 15.50 -9.45
C CYS A 624 -4.50 14.37 -9.11
N ALA A 625 -4.65 13.68 -7.97
CA ALA A 625 -3.80 12.55 -7.61
C ALA A 625 -4.01 11.34 -8.55
N LEU A 626 -5.21 11.16 -9.09
CA LEU A 626 -5.49 10.09 -10.07
C LEU A 626 -5.05 10.46 -11.50
N LYS A 627 -5.02 11.75 -11.84
CA LYS A 627 -4.65 12.24 -13.17
C LYS A 627 -3.19 11.93 -13.50
N SER A 628 -2.96 11.29 -14.64
CA SER A 628 -1.63 10.85 -15.05
C SER A 628 -0.68 12.04 -15.29
N GLY A 629 0.58 11.87 -14.89
CA GLY A 629 1.62 12.87 -15.10
C GLY A 629 1.53 14.12 -14.22
N ILE A 630 0.54 14.22 -13.32
CA ILE A 630 0.48 15.30 -12.33
C ILE A 630 1.16 14.84 -11.04
N GLU A 631 2.05 15.68 -10.50
CA GLU A 631 2.83 15.36 -9.29
C GLU A 631 2.53 16.31 -8.13
N THR A 632 2.20 17.55 -8.44
CA THR A 632 2.01 18.61 -7.45
C THR A 632 0.81 19.48 -7.78
N VAL A 633 0.22 20.03 -6.72
CA VAL A 633 -0.78 21.11 -6.83
C VAL A 633 -0.24 22.31 -6.08
N VAL A 634 -0.29 23.50 -6.66
CA VAL A 634 0.14 24.75 -6.05
C VAL A 634 -0.98 25.76 -6.05
N GLY A 635 -0.87 26.82 -5.27
CA GLY A 635 -1.80 27.95 -5.32
C GLY A 635 -1.21 29.16 -4.63
N VAL A 636 -1.74 30.35 -4.91
CA VAL A 636 -1.39 31.56 -4.15
C VAL A 636 -2.64 31.99 -3.39
N THR A 637 -2.61 31.77 -2.07
CA THR A 637 -3.71 32.08 -1.16
C THR A 637 -3.50 33.44 -0.47
N ARG A 638 -4.49 33.85 0.33
CA ARG A 638 -4.49 35.11 1.09
C ARG A 638 -4.60 34.81 2.59
N CYS A 639 -4.08 35.71 3.42
CA CYS A 639 -4.32 35.65 4.85
C CYS A 639 -5.68 36.27 5.18
N GLN A 640 -6.31 35.76 6.23
CA GLN A 640 -7.54 36.31 6.78
C GLN A 640 -7.24 37.06 8.08
N GLY A 641 -7.41 38.38 8.07
CA GLY A 641 -7.26 39.24 9.24
C GLY A 641 -5.87 39.85 9.46
N TYR A 642 -4.96 39.76 8.49
CA TYR A 642 -3.63 40.39 8.55
C TYR A 642 -3.68 41.92 8.70
N ASP A 643 -4.70 42.57 8.14
CA ASP A 643 -4.98 43.99 8.27
C ASP A 643 -5.12 44.45 9.74
N ASN A 644 -5.60 43.57 10.62
CA ASN A 644 -5.70 43.82 12.06
C ASN A 644 -4.34 43.76 12.79
N GLN A 645 -3.30 43.19 12.15
CA GLN A 645 -1.94 43.05 12.69
C GLN A 645 -0.87 43.60 11.73
N ALA A 646 -1.24 44.57 10.89
CA ALA A 646 -0.40 45.10 9.80
C ALA A 646 0.97 45.67 10.23
N ALA A 647 1.20 45.88 11.53
CA ALA A 647 2.49 46.28 12.09
C ALA A 647 3.52 45.13 12.10
N LEU A 648 3.06 43.88 12.05
CA LEU A 648 3.91 42.70 11.99
C LEU A 648 4.24 42.38 10.51
N PRO A 649 5.50 42.10 10.14
CA PRO A 649 5.81 41.66 8.78
C PRO A 649 5.04 40.39 8.40
N LEU A 650 4.48 40.34 7.18
CA LEU A 650 3.65 39.21 6.75
C LEU A 650 4.36 37.85 6.88
N ALA A 651 5.66 37.78 6.62
CA ALA A 651 6.45 36.57 6.81
C ALA A 651 6.43 36.07 8.27
N ALA A 652 6.45 36.98 9.25
CA ALA A 652 6.31 36.62 10.66
C ALA A 652 4.86 36.29 11.03
N TYR A 653 3.88 36.92 10.36
CA TYR A 653 2.45 36.68 10.62
C TYR A 653 2.07 35.26 10.24
N ILE A 654 2.49 34.81 9.04
CA ILE A 654 2.14 33.47 8.57
C ILE A 654 2.75 32.37 9.46
N GLU A 655 3.86 32.63 10.14
CA GLU A 655 4.53 31.68 11.04
C GLU A 655 3.89 31.55 12.43
N GLN A 656 2.94 32.43 12.78
CA GLN A 656 2.29 32.38 14.09
C GLN A 656 1.51 31.07 14.29
N ARG A 657 1.68 30.47 15.47
CA ARG A 657 1.00 29.24 15.88
C ARG A 657 0.34 29.41 17.26
N ASP A 658 -0.75 28.69 17.49
CA ASP A 658 -1.36 28.56 18.80
C ASP A 658 -0.55 27.63 19.71
N GLU A 659 -1.00 27.49 20.96
CA GLU A 659 -0.38 26.61 21.96
C GLU A 659 -0.38 25.12 21.57
N GLN A 660 -1.22 24.73 20.61
CA GLN A 660 -1.32 23.37 20.07
C GLN A 660 -0.44 23.19 18.82
N GLY A 661 0.29 24.23 18.41
CA GLY A 661 1.15 24.22 17.23
C GLY A 661 0.40 24.38 15.90
N GLN A 662 -0.90 24.71 15.90
CA GLN A 662 -1.66 24.98 14.67
C GLN A 662 -1.49 26.44 14.26
N ARG A 663 -1.52 26.75 12.95
CA ARG A 663 -1.44 28.15 12.50
C ARG A 663 -2.62 28.97 12.99
N LEU A 664 -2.34 30.22 13.35
CA LEU A 664 -3.37 31.16 13.79
C LEU A 664 -4.25 31.68 12.63
N ASP A 665 -3.67 31.87 11.45
CA ASP A 665 -4.43 32.32 10.28
C ASP A 665 -5.41 31.21 9.81
N PRO A 666 -6.73 31.48 9.77
CA PRO A 666 -7.72 30.45 9.42
C PRO A 666 -7.57 29.89 8.00
N MET A 667 -7.17 30.71 7.02
CA MET A 667 -6.99 30.26 5.64
C MET A 667 -5.76 29.37 5.50
N LEU A 668 -4.65 29.73 6.14
CA LEU A 668 -3.46 28.88 6.15
C LEU A 668 -3.71 27.59 6.92
N LYS A 669 -4.46 27.65 8.02
CA LYS A 669 -4.89 26.47 8.79
C LYS A 669 -5.74 25.52 7.95
N PHE A 670 -6.70 26.05 7.17
CA PHE A 670 -7.51 25.27 6.24
C PHE A 670 -6.63 24.51 5.24
N HIS A 671 -5.67 25.19 4.60
CA HIS A 671 -4.77 24.54 3.64
C HIS A 671 -3.83 23.51 4.29
N GLU A 672 -3.26 23.80 5.47
CA GLU A 672 -2.43 22.83 6.21
C GLU A 672 -3.21 21.60 6.67
N ALA A 673 -4.48 21.76 7.06
CA ALA A 673 -5.39 20.66 7.39
C ALA A 673 -5.64 19.74 6.18
N HIS A 674 -5.53 20.27 4.96
CA HIS A 674 -5.58 19.53 3.70
C HIS A 674 -4.17 19.18 3.18
N GLY A 675 -3.15 19.14 4.05
CA GLY A 675 -1.82 18.64 3.71
C GLY A 675 -0.94 19.59 2.89
N ALA A 676 -1.27 20.88 2.80
CA ALA A 676 -0.40 21.88 2.17
C ALA A 676 0.81 22.25 3.06
N THR A 677 1.92 22.75 2.48
CA THR A 677 2.85 23.66 3.22
C THR A 677 2.66 24.99 2.59
N ILE A 678 2.94 25.94 3.45
CA ILE A 678 3.24 27.30 3.10
C ILE A 678 4.70 27.34 2.62
N GLN A 679 4.92 27.74 1.37
CA GLN A 679 6.25 27.89 0.76
C GLN A 679 6.84 29.27 1.02
N GLY A 680 6.00 30.31 1.14
CA GLY A 680 6.45 31.66 1.48
C GLY A 680 5.55 32.76 0.93
N VAL A 681 6.00 34.00 1.11
CA VAL A 681 5.30 35.21 0.64
C VAL A 681 5.65 35.49 -0.82
N VAL A 682 4.63 35.80 -1.62
CA VAL A 682 4.75 36.30 -3.00
C VAL A 682 4.50 37.81 -2.99
N SER A 683 5.56 38.58 -3.25
CA SER A 683 5.48 40.05 -3.30
C SER A 683 4.73 40.55 -4.52
N HIS A 684 3.88 41.56 -4.34
CA HIS A 684 3.14 42.22 -5.42
C HIS A 684 2.24 41.30 -6.24
N TYR A 685 1.83 40.16 -5.68
CA TYR A 685 0.95 39.21 -6.37
C TYR A 685 -0.37 39.88 -6.77
N ARG A 686 -1.00 40.64 -5.87
CA ARG A 686 -2.30 41.27 -6.14
C ARG A 686 -2.36 42.69 -5.57
N PRO A 687 -1.78 43.70 -6.25
CA PRO A 687 -1.61 45.06 -5.71
C PRO A 687 -2.88 45.73 -5.17
N GLU A 688 -4.05 45.39 -5.73
CA GLU A 688 -5.39 45.84 -5.30
C GLU A 688 -5.79 45.31 -3.91
N ASP A 689 -5.16 44.27 -3.38
CA ASP A 689 -5.48 43.66 -2.08
C ASP A 689 -4.86 44.44 -0.92
N VAL A 690 -5.49 45.56 -0.57
CA VAL A 690 -5.05 46.44 0.52
C VAL A 690 -4.97 45.70 1.85
N ALA A 691 -5.87 44.74 2.12
CA ALA A 691 -5.91 43.99 3.38
C ALA A 691 -4.67 43.11 3.58
N ASN A 692 -4.07 42.62 2.48
CA ASN A 692 -2.81 41.87 2.49
C ASN A 692 -1.63 42.68 1.96
N GLN A 693 -1.77 44.01 1.83
CA GLN A 693 -0.73 44.91 1.28
C GLN A 693 -0.19 44.48 -0.10
N GLY A 694 -1.03 43.82 -0.89
CA GLY A 694 -0.70 43.29 -2.21
C GLY A 694 0.13 42.00 -2.24
N TYR A 695 0.42 41.41 -1.08
CA TYR A 695 1.11 40.12 -0.97
C TYR A 695 0.17 38.93 -1.16
N GLY A 696 0.69 37.84 -1.69
CA GLY A 696 0.06 36.51 -1.68
C GLY A 696 0.90 35.50 -0.91
N ILE A 697 0.34 34.34 -0.59
CA ILE A 697 1.04 33.26 0.10
C ILE A 697 1.07 32.02 -0.80
N LEU A 698 2.26 31.58 -1.20
CA LEU A 698 2.42 30.38 -2.01
C LEU A 698 2.19 29.14 -1.15
N ILE A 699 1.25 28.30 -1.57
CA ILE A 699 0.95 26.99 -0.98
C ILE A 699 1.20 25.89 -1.99
N GLU A 700 1.54 24.71 -1.50
CA GLU A 700 1.76 23.53 -2.32
C GLU A 700 1.16 22.31 -1.63
N TYR A 701 0.65 21.36 -2.40
CA TYR A 701 0.21 20.03 -2.02
C TYR A 701 1.05 19.00 -2.77
N ASP A 702 1.70 18.13 -2.02
CA ASP A 702 2.50 17.02 -2.56
C ASP A 702 1.56 15.83 -2.80
N LEU A 703 1.22 15.56 -4.07
CA LEU A 703 0.32 14.46 -4.40
C LEU A 703 1.01 13.10 -4.24
N GLY A 704 2.34 13.04 -4.39
CA GLY A 704 3.12 11.81 -4.15
C GLY A 704 3.03 11.34 -2.69
N ARG A 705 2.98 12.26 -1.72
CA ARG A 705 2.66 11.92 -0.32
C ARG A 705 1.22 11.45 -0.16
N ARG A 706 0.26 12.05 -0.86
CA ARG A 706 -1.16 11.63 -0.80
C ARG A 706 -1.38 10.24 -1.41
N ARG A 707 -0.77 9.93 -2.55
CA ARG A 707 -0.80 8.59 -3.18
C ARG A 707 -0.26 7.50 -2.24
N ARG A 708 0.78 7.83 -1.45
CA ARG A 708 1.36 6.95 -0.42
C ARG A 708 0.58 6.91 0.89
N SER A 709 -0.05 8.01 1.30
CA SER A 709 -0.87 8.04 2.52
C SER A 709 -2.21 7.33 2.33
N ALA A 710 -2.70 7.24 1.09
CA ALA A 710 -3.91 6.50 0.75
C ALA A 710 -3.75 4.98 0.95
N SER A 711 -2.56 4.42 1.20
CA SER A 711 -2.38 2.99 1.50
C SER A 711 -2.49 2.65 2.99
N ASP A 712 -2.64 3.65 3.87
CA ASP A 712 -2.67 3.50 5.32
C ASP A 712 -4.02 4.01 5.88
N PRO A 713 -4.89 3.16 6.47
CA PRO A 713 -6.18 3.61 7.00
C PRO A 713 -6.05 4.53 8.23
N ALA A 714 -4.84 4.73 8.74
CA ALA A 714 -4.52 5.58 9.89
C ALA A 714 -3.87 6.91 9.48
N TYR A 715 -4.54 7.73 8.66
CA TYR A 715 -4.09 9.10 8.39
C TYR A 715 -5.26 10.09 8.27
N PRO A 716 -5.60 10.84 9.34
CA PRO A 716 -6.13 12.18 9.20
C PRO A 716 -5.00 13.09 8.70
N ALA A 717 -5.31 13.93 7.72
CA ALA A 717 -4.38 14.88 7.14
C ALA A 717 -3.86 15.86 8.20
N THR A 718 -2.56 15.76 8.53
CA THR A 718 -1.67 16.87 8.92
C THR A 718 -0.28 16.31 9.19
N THR A 719 0.71 16.82 8.44
CA THR A 719 2.05 17.29 8.87
C THR A 719 3.09 17.04 7.76
N ARG A 720 3.83 18.09 7.40
CA ARG A 720 4.69 18.20 6.23
C ARG A 720 6.17 18.31 6.64
N ARG A 721 7.06 17.60 5.94
CA ARG A 721 8.52 17.83 5.89
C ARG A 721 8.94 18.89 4.86
N GLN A 722 10.01 19.63 5.20
CA GLN A 722 10.73 20.68 4.44
C GLN A 722 11.71 20.12 3.37
N SER A 723 12.08 21.00 2.42
CA SER A 723 12.93 20.78 1.23
C SER A 723 14.24 21.61 1.26
N GLN A 724 15.30 21.17 0.54
CA GLN A 724 16.49 21.99 0.16
C GLN A 724 17.11 21.55 -1.20
N ALA A 725 17.94 22.43 -1.81
CA ALA A 725 18.29 22.58 -3.25
C ALA A 725 19.73 22.07 -3.65
N PRO A 726 20.19 22.15 -4.93
CA PRO A 726 21.00 21.13 -5.64
C PRO A 726 22.55 21.27 -5.62
N THR A 727 23.31 20.19 -5.90
CA THR A 727 24.78 20.20 -6.07
C THR A 727 25.32 19.24 -7.16
N LYS A 728 26.52 19.52 -7.71
CA LYS A 728 27.19 18.91 -8.90
C LYS A 728 27.31 17.36 -8.87
N THR A 729 26.97 16.69 -9.97
CA THR A 729 26.81 15.22 -10.06
C THR A 729 28.12 14.47 -10.40
N THR A 730 28.65 13.66 -9.46
CA THR A 730 29.71 12.64 -9.62
C THR A 730 29.14 11.25 -9.89
N ILE A 731 29.92 10.27 -10.40
CA ILE A 731 29.44 8.88 -10.63
C ILE A 731 28.85 8.28 -9.34
N ALA A 732 29.48 8.53 -8.19
CA ALA A 732 28.94 8.12 -6.88
C ALA A 732 27.56 8.73 -6.60
N SER A 733 27.37 10.04 -6.87
CA SER A 733 26.06 10.68 -6.71
C SER A 733 25.03 10.20 -7.73
N ILE A 734 25.45 9.76 -8.93
CA ILE A 734 24.53 9.16 -9.91
C ILE A 734 24.06 7.80 -9.39
N VAL A 735 24.97 6.99 -8.86
CA VAL A 735 24.62 5.67 -8.30
C VAL A 735 23.72 5.84 -7.08
N GLU A 736 24.07 6.77 -6.20
CA GLU A 736 23.28 7.19 -5.04
C GLU A 736 21.88 7.63 -5.41
N GLU A 737 21.74 8.62 -6.29
CA GLU A 737 20.44 9.12 -6.72
C GLU A 737 19.57 8.03 -7.34
N CYS A 738 20.15 7.08 -8.09
CA CYS A 738 19.39 6.00 -8.70
C CYS A 738 18.90 4.97 -7.66
N VAL A 739 19.73 4.60 -6.68
CA VAL A 739 19.34 3.68 -5.59
C VAL A 739 18.31 4.33 -4.67
N VAL A 740 18.59 5.55 -4.23
CA VAL A 740 17.71 6.37 -3.39
C VAL A 740 16.32 6.55 -4.01
N ARG A 741 16.27 6.78 -5.33
CA ARG A 741 15.04 7.02 -6.06
C ARG A 741 14.10 5.82 -6.06
N ILE A 742 14.63 4.61 -6.09
CA ILE A 742 13.82 3.38 -6.12
C ILE A 742 13.36 3.00 -4.72
N VAL A 743 14.20 3.22 -3.72
CA VAL A 743 13.81 3.01 -2.32
C VAL A 743 12.76 4.03 -1.85
N GLY A 744 12.48 5.08 -2.64
CA GLY A 744 11.34 5.98 -2.43
C GLY A 744 11.49 6.96 -1.27
N GLN A 745 12.70 7.11 -0.71
CA GLN A 745 13.04 8.08 0.33
C GLN A 745 14.42 8.72 0.08
N PRO A 746 14.49 10.04 -0.24
CA PRO A 746 15.72 10.73 -0.62
C PRO A 746 16.88 10.65 0.37
N ASP A 747 16.61 10.55 1.67
CA ASP A 747 17.64 10.93 2.68
C ASP A 747 17.99 9.86 3.73
N ARG A 748 17.46 8.62 3.68
CA ARG A 748 17.74 7.64 4.77
C ARG A 748 17.84 6.15 4.44
N VAL A 749 18.06 5.75 3.19
CA VAL A 749 18.25 4.31 2.88
C VAL A 749 19.36 4.05 1.86
N PHE A 750 20.23 5.03 1.61
CA PHE A 750 21.43 4.80 0.80
C PHE A 750 22.65 4.62 1.69
N ASP A 751 23.18 3.41 1.68
CA ASP A 751 24.48 3.09 2.26
C ASP A 751 25.36 2.55 1.13
N PRO A 752 26.43 3.24 0.72
CA PRO A 752 27.23 2.78 -0.41
C PRO A 752 27.84 1.38 -0.16
N THR A 753 28.02 0.95 1.08
CA THR A 753 28.68 -0.32 1.41
C THR A 753 27.71 -1.50 1.61
N ARG A 754 26.41 -1.23 1.68
CA ARG A 754 25.39 -2.26 1.97
C ARG A 754 24.84 -2.85 0.67
N PRO A 755 24.49 -4.14 0.64
CA PRO A 755 23.86 -4.72 -0.55
C PRO A 755 22.52 -4.05 -0.83
N VAL A 756 22.26 -3.68 -2.09
CA VAL A 756 21.03 -2.97 -2.47
C VAL A 756 19.77 -3.78 -2.13
N ARG A 757 19.83 -5.12 -2.12
CA ARG A 757 18.72 -5.96 -1.64
C ARG A 757 18.37 -5.75 -0.18
N GLU A 758 19.37 -5.51 0.65
CA GLU A 758 19.20 -5.25 2.08
C GLU A 758 18.76 -3.80 2.38
N MET A 759 18.78 -2.94 1.36
CA MET A 759 18.14 -1.60 1.39
C MET A 759 16.65 -1.67 1.05
N GLY A 760 16.12 -2.88 0.88
CA GLY A 760 14.72 -3.11 0.55
C GLY A 760 14.44 -3.21 -0.95
N LEU A 761 15.46 -3.32 -1.81
CA LEU A 761 15.25 -3.56 -3.24
C LEU A 761 15.02 -5.06 -3.51
N ASP A 762 13.83 -5.43 -3.94
CA ASP A 762 13.53 -6.78 -4.41
C ASP A 762 14.00 -7.03 -5.86
N SER A 763 13.69 -8.20 -6.43
CA SER A 763 14.10 -8.56 -7.80
C SER A 763 13.51 -7.66 -8.90
N LEU A 764 12.51 -6.83 -8.60
CA LEU A 764 11.93 -5.83 -9.50
C LEU A 764 12.56 -4.47 -9.29
N ASP A 765 12.78 -4.07 -8.04
CA ASP A 765 13.48 -2.84 -7.70
C ASP A 765 14.90 -2.82 -8.28
N LEU A 766 15.57 -3.98 -8.34
CA LEU A 766 16.88 -4.12 -8.98
C LEU A 766 16.85 -3.96 -10.51
N MET A 767 15.73 -4.28 -11.15
CA MET A 767 15.56 -4.04 -12.58
C MET A 767 15.36 -2.57 -12.87
N GLU A 768 14.53 -1.92 -12.05
CA GLU A 768 14.34 -0.48 -12.10
C GLU A 768 15.69 0.24 -11.84
N LEU A 769 16.51 -0.29 -10.92
CA LEU A 769 17.82 0.27 -10.58
C LEU A 769 18.80 0.12 -11.74
N ARG A 770 18.79 -1.03 -12.39
CA ARG A 770 19.57 -1.25 -13.61
C ARG A 770 19.22 -0.27 -14.71
N SER A 771 17.93 -0.05 -14.93
CA SER A 771 17.43 0.84 -15.98
C SER A 771 17.89 2.27 -15.72
N LEU A 772 17.73 2.76 -14.48
CA LEU A 772 18.16 4.09 -14.06
C LEU A 772 19.67 4.29 -14.17
N LEU A 773 20.47 3.32 -13.70
CA LEU A 773 21.94 3.40 -13.77
C LEU A 773 22.46 3.34 -15.21
N SER A 774 21.94 2.44 -16.05
CA SER A 774 22.35 2.30 -17.46
C SER A 774 22.05 3.57 -18.26
N GLN A 775 20.90 4.19 -18.01
CA GLN A 775 20.47 5.41 -18.69
C GLN A 775 21.31 6.63 -18.26
N ARG A 776 21.62 6.74 -16.97
CA ARG A 776 22.36 7.90 -16.42
C ARG A 776 23.86 7.85 -16.69
N LEU A 777 24.46 6.66 -16.77
CA LEU A 777 25.91 6.50 -16.98
C LEU A 777 26.29 6.17 -18.43
N GLN A 778 25.31 5.87 -19.31
CA GLN A 778 25.51 5.43 -20.71
C GLN A 778 26.43 4.19 -20.85
N ILE A 779 26.44 3.31 -19.85
CA ILE A 779 27.18 2.04 -19.85
C ILE A 779 26.19 0.89 -19.86
N LYS A 780 26.46 -0.15 -20.66
CA LYS A 780 25.64 -1.36 -20.72
C LYS A 780 25.93 -2.24 -19.51
N ILE A 781 24.92 -2.47 -18.67
CA ILE A 781 25.00 -3.29 -17.44
C ILE A 781 24.36 -4.66 -17.70
N GLU A 782 25.12 -5.75 -17.53
CA GLU A 782 24.64 -7.13 -17.76
C GLU A 782 23.68 -7.63 -16.66
N PRO A 783 22.82 -8.64 -16.91
CA PRO A 783 21.75 -9.06 -16.00
C PRO A 783 22.21 -9.55 -14.62
N THR A 784 23.42 -10.10 -14.51
CA THR A 784 23.99 -10.64 -13.27
C THR A 784 24.73 -9.59 -12.43
N PHE A 785 24.84 -8.35 -12.91
CA PHE A 785 25.67 -7.30 -12.32
C PHE A 785 25.44 -7.07 -10.82
N PHE A 786 24.18 -7.05 -10.35
CA PHE A 786 23.84 -6.81 -8.95
C PHE A 786 24.08 -8.01 -8.02
N PHE A 787 24.40 -9.18 -8.57
CA PHE A 787 24.85 -10.34 -7.79
C PHE A 787 26.36 -10.31 -7.54
N GLU A 788 27.13 -9.79 -8.51
CA GLU A 788 28.59 -9.65 -8.40
C GLU A 788 29.01 -8.34 -7.71
N TYR A 789 28.27 -7.26 -7.95
CA TYR A 789 28.49 -5.93 -7.38
C TYR A 789 27.24 -5.52 -6.62
N SER A 790 27.03 -6.14 -5.47
CA SER A 790 25.79 -6.04 -4.72
C SER A 790 25.62 -4.72 -3.97
N THR A 791 26.69 -3.94 -3.77
CA THR A 791 26.69 -2.68 -2.99
C THR A 791 26.91 -1.45 -3.90
N PRO A 792 26.32 -0.28 -3.61
CA PRO A 792 26.52 0.91 -4.45
C PRO A 792 27.97 1.41 -4.57
N GLU A 793 28.83 1.12 -3.59
CA GLU A 793 30.28 1.38 -3.59
C GLU A 793 30.99 0.43 -4.55
N ALA A 794 30.65 -0.86 -4.52
CA ALA A 794 31.18 -1.83 -5.46
C ALA A 794 30.76 -1.49 -6.90
N MET A 795 29.53 -1.03 -7.10
CA MET A 795 29.05 -0.51 -8.39
C MET A 795 29.81 0.75 -8.81
N THR A 796 29.97 1.71 -7.90
CA THR A 796 30.70 2.97 -8.14
C THR A 796 32.15 2.69 -8.52
N HIS A 797 32.81 1.79 -7.81
CA HIS A 797 34.19 1.37 -8.07
C HIS A 797 34.31 0.64 -9.42
N TYR A 798 33.37 -0.24 -9.76
CA TYR A 798 33.30 -0.87 -11.08
C TYR A 798 33.17 0.15 -12.22
N PHE A 799 32.25 1.11 -12.11
CA PHE A 799 32.04 2.13 -13.14
C PHE A 799 33.23 3.10 -13.22
N GLN A 800 33.87 3.42 -12.10
CA GLN A 800 35.11 4.20 -12.06
C GLN A 800 36.28 3.47 -12.73
N GLN A 801 36.37 2.15 -12.61
CA GLN A 801 37.39 1.32 -13.26
C GLN A 801 37.16 1.13 -14.76
N GLN A 802 35.90 1.06 -15.22
CA GLN A 802 35.61 1.05 -16.66
C GLN A 802 35.83 2.41 -17.34
N MET A 803 35.71 3.51 -16.58
CA MET A 803 35.82 4.88 -17.10
C MET A 803 37.20 5.53 -16.87
N SER A 804 38.12 4.87 -16.15
CA SER A 804 39.48 5.38 -15.88
C SER A 804 40.54 4.62 -16.68
N PRO A 805 41.58 5.29 -17.21
CA PRO A 805 42.68 4.61 -17.90
C PRO A 805 43.55 3.81 -16.91
N ALA A 806 43.92 2.60 -17.33
CA ALA A 806 44.52 1.49 -16.56
C ALA A 806 45.80 1.78 -15.73
N GLU A 807 45.99 1.08 -14.59
CA GLU A 807 47.05 0.06 -14.33
C GLU A 807 47.16 -0.44 -12.85
N PRO A 808 47.85 -1.57 -12.54
CA PRO A 808 47.33 -2.66 -11.68
C PRO A 808 48.14 -2.97 -10.40
N VAL A 809 47.55 -3.68 -9.43
CA VAL A 809 48.28 -4.65 -8.55
C VAL A 809 47.38 -5.83 -8.13
N ARG A 810 48.01 -7.01 -8.00
CA ARG A 810 47.53 -8.40 -7.94
C ARG A 810 47.71 -9.02 -6.51
N PRO A 811 47.42 -10.33 -6.22
CA PRO A 811 46.52 -10.78 -5.14
C PRO A 811 47.16 -11.69 -4.06
N ARG A 812 46.36 -12.17 -3.08
CA ARG A 812 46.58 -13.39 -2.23
C ARG A 812 45.20 -13.85 -1.71
N SER A 813 44.59 -14.97 -2.12
CA SER A 813 44.92 -16.43 -2.03
C SER A 813 44.47 -17.09 -0.71
N GLU A 814 43.34 -17.82 -0.85
CA GLU A 814 42.99 -19.18 -0.36
C GLU A 814 43.03 -19.55 1.14
N ALA A 815 41.90 -20.05 1.66
CA ALA A 815 41.65 -21.51 1.83
C ALA A 815 40.27 -21.81 2.48
N ALA A 816 39.54 -22.78 1.91
CA ALA A 816 38.41 -23.48 2.54
C ALA A 816 38.89 -24.57 3.52
N PRO A 817 38.03 -25.19 4.37
CA PRO A 817 37.36 -26.43 3.94
C PRO A 817 35.96 -26.76 4.56
N SER A 818 35.05 -27.24 3.70
CA SER A 818 34.30 -28.52 3.69
C SER A 818 33.68 -29.20 4.96
N LEU A 819 32.35 -29.40 4.88
CA LEU A 819 31.48 -30.58 5.17
C LEU A 819 31.54 -31.34 6.50
N LEU A 820 30.36 -31.47 7.17
CA LEU A 820 29.80 -32.74 7.69
C LEU A 820 28.25 -32.68 7.76
N THR A 821 27.59 -33.72 7.24
CA THR A 821 26.19 -34.11 7.46
C THR A 821 26.04 -34.88 8.78
N PRO A 822 24.80 -35.07 9.30
CA PRO A 822 24.16 -36.38 9.08
C PRO A 822 22.65 -36.36 8.79
N GLU A 823 22.22 -37.45 8.15
CA GLU A 823 20.89 -37.91 7.77
C GLU A 823 19.86 -37.92 8.92
N HIS A 824 18.56 -37.83 8.60
CA HIS A 824 17.49 -38.73 9.07
C HIS A 824 16.27 -38.63 8.12
N THR A 825 15.87 -39.77 7.56
CA THR A 825 14.70 -39.99 6.68
C THR A 825 13.38 -40.14 7.47
N PRO A 826 12.21 -40.03 6.83
CA PRO A 826 10.93 -39.71 7.44
C PRO A 826 10.07 -40.94 7.79
N GLU A 827 9.33 -40.88 8.90
CA GLU A 827 8.16 -41.74 9.13
C GLU A 827 6.98 -40.96 9.73
N THR A 828 5.81 -41.43 9.34
CA THR A 828 4.47 -40.86 9.49
C THR A 828 3.90 -41.10 10.89
N SER A 829 3.27 -40.10 11.52
CA SER A 829 2.14 -40.31 12.45
C SER A 829 1.47 -38.98 12.84
N GLN A 830 0.15 -38.95 12.69
CA GLN A 830 -0.72 -38.05 13.44
C GLN A 830 -0.70 -38.50 14.90
N GLU A 831 -0.17 -37.67 15.81
CA GLU A 831 -0.51 -37.75 17.23
C GLU A 831 -0.82 -36.34 17.75
N MET A 832 -1.96 -36.21 18.41
CA MET A 832 -2.28 -35.03 19.22
C MET A 832 -1.19 -34.90 20.29
N GLY A 833 -0.29 -33.93 20.12
CA GLY A 833 0.67 -33.56 21.15
C GLY A 833 -0.05 -33.34 22.48
N THR A 834 0.45 -33.99 23.52
CA THR A 834 -0.14 -33.97 24.86
C THR A 834 -0.24 -32.53 25.37
N GLU A 835 -1.11 -32.24 26.34
CA GLU A 835 -1.15 -30.90 26.97
C GLU A 835 0.21 -30.44 27.51
N ARG A 836 1.13 -31.38 27.79
CA ARG A 836 2.50 -31.10 28.23
C ARG A 836 3.39 -30.55 27.10
N ASP A 837 3.14 -30.90 25.84
CA ASP A 837 3.93 -30.45 24.70
C ASP A 837 3.61 -29.01 24.26
N LYS A 838 2.47 -28.46 24.74
CA LYS A 838 2.01 -27.11 24.39
C LYS A 838 2.22 -26.08 25.50
N ALA A 839 2.74 -26.47 26.66
CA ALA A 839 2.95 -25.58 27.80
C ALA A 839 4.41 -25.08 27.86
N ILE A 840 4.62 -23.88 28.38
CA ILE A 840 5.95 -23.27 28.51
C ILE A 840 6.31 -23.16 29.99
N ALA A 841 7.48 -23.67 30.37
CA ALA A 841 8.03 -23.53 31.71
C ALA A 841 8.77 -22.19 31.85
N ILE A 842 8.59 -21.54 32.99
CA ILE A 842 9.48 -20.49 33.47
C ILE A 842 10.54 -21.18 34.33
N ILE A 843 11.79 -21.15 33.88
CA ILE A 843 12.90 -21.84 34.53
C ILE A 843 13.91 -20.90 35.20
N GLY A 844 13.82 -19.61 34.85
CA GLY A 844 14.72 -18.55 35.33
C GLY A 844 13.98 -17.24 35.56
N LEU A 845 14.36 -16.47 36.58
CA LEU A 845 13.81 -15.16 36.90
C LEU A 845 14.90 -14.22 37.44
N ALA A 846 14.86 -12.96 37.03
CA ALA A 846 15.60 -11.87 37.68
C ALA A 846 14.78 -10.58 37.67
N CYS A 847 15.00 -9.72 38.67
CA CYS A 847 14.35 -8.42 38.71
C CYS A 847 15.12 -7.38 39.51
N ARG A 848 14.95 -6.12 39.11
CA ARG A 848 15.43 -4.94 39.81
C ARG A 848 14.31 -3.90 39.88
N PHE A 849 13.88 -3.57 41.09
CA PHE A 849 12.73 -2.69 41.35
C PHE A 849 13.04 -1.63 42.42
N PRO A 850 12.21 -0.58 42.54
CA PRO A 850 12.40 0.46 43.56
C PRO A 850 12.29 -0.08 44.99
N GLY A 851 12.80 0.70 45.96
CA GLY A 851 12.80 0.32 47.38
C GLY A 851 13.97 -0.57 47.78
N GLY A 852 15.06 -0.57 46.99
CA GLY A 852 16.25 -1.38 47.25
C GLY A 852 16.13 -2.83 46.78
N VAL A 853 15.19 -3.13 45.87
CA VAL A 853 14.97 -4.49 45.37
C VAL A 853 15.99 -4.82 44.28
N THR A 854 16.88 -5.76 44.61
CA THR A 854 17.92 -6.28 43.69
C THR A 854 17.88 -7.80 43.53
N SER A 855 16.91 -8.46 44.18
CA SER A 855 16.70 -9.90 44.16
C SER A 855 15.20 -10.23 44.27
N LEU A 856 14.83 -11.48 43.98
CA LEU A 856 13.46 -11.96 44.13
C LEU A 856 13.02 -11.97 45.61
N GLU A 857 13.94 -12.23 46.53
CA GLU A 857 13.72 -12.23 47.97
C GLU A 857 13.42 -10.81 48.49
N ASP A 858 14.14 -9.80 48.00
CA ASP A 858 13.85 -8.41 48.32
C ASP A 858 12.46 -8.01 47.82
N PHE A 859 12.13 -8.38 46.58
CA PHE A 859 10.83 -8.08 45.99
C PHE A 859 9.69 -8.73 46.78
N TRP A 860 9.86 -10.01 47.12
CA TRP A 860 8.90 -10.74 47.93
C TRP A 860 8.72 -10.11 49.32
N THR A 861 9.81 -9.68 49.96
CA THR A 861 9.77 -8.99 51.26
C THR A 861 9.01 -7.67 51.16
N LEU A 862 9.24 -6.90 50.10
CA LEU A 862 8.53 -5.64 49.85
C LEU A 862 7.02 -5.86 49.70
N LEU A 863 6.61 -6.85 48.90
CA LEU A 863 5.20 -7.21 48.70
C LEU A 863 4.56 -7.72 50.00
N GLN A 864 5.21 -8.64 50.71
CA GLN A 864 4.69 -9.22 51.96
C GLN A 864 4.52 -8.18 53.07
N THR A 865 5.40 -7.19 53.14
CA THR A 865 5.32 -6.11 54.14
C THR A 865 4.35 -5.00 53.76
N GLY A 866 3.82 -5.01 52.53
CA GLY A 866 2.95 -3.94 52.01
C GLY A 866 3.67 -2.59 51.92
N SER A 867 4.98 -2.61 51.67
CA SER A 867 5.82 -1.40 51.66
C SER A 867 5.59 -0.57 50.39
N ASP A 868 5.40 0.73 50.56
CA ASP A 868 5.28 1.69 49.45
C ASP A 868 6.68 2.20 49.04
N ALA A 869 7.10 1.86 47.82
CA ALA A 869 8.40 2.24 47.26
C ALA A 869 8.38 3.55 46.46
N ILE A 870 7.26 4.28 46.47
CA ILE A 870 7.16 5.57 45.81
C ILE A 870 7.80 6.66 46.68
N THR A 871 8.77 7.36 46.10
CA THR A 871 9.48 8.45 46.75
C THR A 871 9.34 9.74 45.94
N GLU A 872 9.77 10.86 46.51
CA GLU A 872 10.07 12.03 45.68
C GLU A 872 11.27 11.75 44.76
N VAL A 873 11.35 12.45 43.63
CA VAL A 873 12.50 12.39 42.71
C VAL A 873 13.82 12.53 43.49
N PRO A 874 14.73 11.53 43.41
CA PRO A 874 15.99 11.54 44.15
C PRO A 874 16.86 12.75 43.82
N ALA A 875 17.53 13.32 44.83
CA ALA A 875 18.36 14.51 44.66
C ALA A 875 19.52 14.33 43.66
N GLY A 876 20.00 13.09 43.47
CA GLY A 876 21.03 12.74 42.49
C GLY A 876 20.59 12.90 41.03
N ARG A 877 19.27 12.90 40.75
CA ARG A 877 18.70 13.02 39.40
C ARG A 877 18.58 14.50 39.00
N LYS A 878 19.69 15.14 38.67
CA LYS A 878 19.75 16.61 38.46
C LYS A 878 18.76 17.15 37.42
N ASP A 879 18.51 16.46 36.31
CA ASP A 879 17.58 16.95 35.27
C ASP A 879 16.10 16.78 35.66
N LEU A 880 15.77 15.68 36.35
CA LEU A 880 14.44 15.48 36.95
C LEU A 880 14.19 16.45 38.11
N SER A 881 15.22 16.74 38.91
CA SER A 881 15.13 17.64 40.07
C SER A 881 15.25 19.11 39.70
N ARG A 882 15.98 19.51 38.64
CA ARG A 882 16.00 20.90 38.12
C ARG A 882 14.66 21.33 37.55
N ALA A 883 13.81 20.39 37.18
CA ALA A 883 12.45 20.67 36.83
C ALA A 883 11.69 21.41 37.96
N ARG A 884 12.13 21.36 39.24
CA ARG A 884 11.52 21.87 40.50
C ARG A 884 10.95 23.30 40.55
N GLY A 885 10.94 24.07 39.46
CA GLY A 885 10.19 25.32 39.36
C GLY A 885 8.67 25.11 39.24
N TRP A 886 8.09 24.26 40.09
CA TRP A 886 6.72 23.77 39.90
C TRP A 886 5.73 24.73 40.52
N SER A 887 4.79 25.14 39.68
CA SER A 887 3.54 25.73 40.11
C SER A 887 2.88 24.86 41.19
N ASN A 888 2.15 25.48 42.13
CA ASN A 888 1.25 24.77 43.05
C ASN A 888 0.02 24.17 42.34
N ASP A 889 -0.05 24.30 41.01
CA ASP A 889 -1.04 23.66 40.16
C ASP A 889 -1.08 22.13 40.39
N PRO A 890 -2.24 21.58 40.78
CA PRO A 890 -2.46 20.15 40.95
C PRO A 890 -1.91 19.28 39.80
N GLY A 891 -1.97 19.75 38.55
CA GLY A 891 -1.50 19.01 37.37
C GLY A 891 0.02 18.84 37.30
N GLN A 892 0.82 19.67 37.98
CA GLN A 892 2.28 19.52 38.01
C GLN A 892 2.77 18.74 39.23
N ARG A 893 2.02 18.72 40.33
CA ARG A 893 2.38 18.04 41.59
C ARG A 893 2.58 16.53 41.40
N ALA A 894 1.84 15.90 40.50
CA ALA A 894 1.93 14.46 40.23
C ALA A 894 3.34 14.01 39.79
N THR A 895 4.09 14.87 39.08
CA THR A 895 5.41 14.50 38.54
C THR A 895 6.50 14.34 39.60
N ARG A 896 6.22 14.68 40.87
CA ARG A 896 7.20 14.75 42.01
C ARG A 896 7.55 13.36 42.49
N TYR A 897 6.61 12.45 42.30
CA TYR A 897 6.61 11.14 42.88
C TYR A 897 6.85 10.10 41.80
N GLY A 898 7.56 9.04 42.17
CA GLY A 898 7.81 7.89 41.33
C GLY A 898 8.52 6.80 42.11
N GLY A 899 8.51 5.59 41.56
CA GLY A 899 9.43 4.54 42.00
C GLY A 899 10.73 4.67 41.23
N PHE A 900 11.86 4.81 41.92
CA PHE A 900 13.16 5.02 41.29
C PHE A 900 14.15 3.92 41.68
N LEU A 901 14.98 3.50 40.72
CA LEU A 901 16.11 2.61 40.96
C LEU A 901 17.33 3.41 41.41
N ASP A 902 18.08 2.82 42.34
CA ASP A 902 19.38 3.32 42.77
C ASP A 902 20.48 2.90 41.79
N GLY A 903 21.44 3.79 41.56
CA GLY A 903 22.68 3.51 40.83
C GLY A 903 22.49 3.05 39.38
N VAL A 904 21.53 3.61 38.64
CA VAL A 904 21.34 3.24 37.20
C VAL A 904 22.50 3.70 36.31
N ASP A 905 23.37 4.56 36.81
CA ASP A 905 24.61 4.96 36.14
C ASP A 905 25.73 3.92 36.32
N HIS A 906 25.57 2.95 37.22
CA HIS A 906 26.52 1.85 37.43
C HIS A 906 26.37 0.77 36.35
N PHE A 907 27.48 0.16 35.95
CA PHE A 907 27.53 -0.98 35.02
C PHE A 907 28.92 -1.62 35.02
N ASP A 908 28.99 -2.96 35.04
CA ASP A 908 30.27 -3.66 34.83
C ASP A 908 30.61 -3.79 33.34
N ALA A 909 31.12 -2.71 32.76
CA ALA A 909 31.45 -2.66 31.33
C ALA A 909 32.53 -3.69 30.93
N THR A 910 33.49 -3.96 31.82
CA THR A 910 34.62 -4.86 31.48
C THR A 910 34.16 -6.31 31.41
N PHE A 911 33.26 -6.72 32.31
CA PHE A 911 32.65 -8.04 32.31
C PHE A 911 31.95 -8.36 30.98
N PHE A 912 31.20 -7.40 30.43
CA PHE A 912 30.51 -7.55 29.14
C PHE A 912 31.36 -7.18 27.91
N HIS A 913 32.68 -7.00 28.08
CA HIS A 913 33.60 -6.60 27.00
C HIS A 913 33.24 -5.28 26.30
N ILE A 914 32.62 -4.35 27.03
CA ILE A 914 32.23 -3.02 26.55
C ILE A 914 33.28 -1.99 27.00
N SER A 915 33.73 -1.15 26.06
CA SER A 915 34.71 -0.11 26.39
C SER A 915 34.09 0.98 27.30
N PRO A 916 34.86 1.62 28.20
CA PRO A 916 34.33 2.71 29.03
C PRO A 916 33.70 3.85 28.24
N ARG A 917 34.23 4.13 27.04
CA ARG A 917 33.71 5.17 26.13
C ARG A 917 32.35 4.81 25.55
N GLU A 918 32.14 3.54 25.20
CA GLU A 918 30.84 3.05 24.76
C GLU A 918 29.86 2.98 25.93
N ALA A 919 30.30 2.47 27.09
CA ALA A 919 29.49 2.37 28.29
C ALA A 919 28.93 3.74 28.72
N GLU A 920 29.72 4.83 28.64
CA GLU A 920 29.27 6.18 29.02
C GLU A 920 28.04 6.65 28.23
N VAL A 921 27.96 6.34 26.94
CA VAL A 921 26.87 6.79 26.04
C VAL A 921 25.79 5.75 25.81
N MET A 922 25.96 4.55 26.37
CA MET A 922 24.97 3.47 26.35
C MET A 922 23.84 3.76 27.32
N ASP A 923 22.58 3.62 26.89
CA ASP A 923 21.40 3.79 27.72
C ASP A 923 21.48 2.83 28.93
N PRO A 924 21.36 3.35 30.17
CA PRO A 924 21.23 2.54 31.38
C PRO A 924 20.23 1.37 31.28
N GLN A 925 19.15 1.51 30.49
CA GLN A 925 18.21 0.42 30.24
C GLN A 925 18.89 -0.78 29.57
N GLN A 926 19.77 -0.56 28.58
CA GLN A 926 20.52 -1.64 27.93
C GLN A 926 21.54 -2.27 28.88
N ARG A 927 22.11 -1.49 29.80
CA ARG A 927 23.11 -1.96 30.78
C ARG A 927 22.47 -2.89 31.80
N ILE A 928 21.35 -2.46 32.38
CA ILE A 928 20.55 -3.25 33.33
C ILE A 928 20.03 -4.52 32.64
N LEU A 929 19.59 -4.43 31.38
CA LEU A 929 19.14 -5.61 30.63
C LEU A 929 20.23 -6.67 30.47
N LEU A 930 21.50 -6.29 30.27
CA LEU A 930 22.61 -7.23 30.22
C LEU A 930 22.84 -7.92 31.57
N GLU A 931 22.89 -7.15 32.65
CA GLU A 931 23.07 -7.66 34.02
C GLU A 931 21.93 -8.59 34.42
N GLU A 932 20.68 -8.18 34.26
CA GLU A 932 19.52 -8.97 34.67
C GLU A 932 19.28 -10.19 33.77
N SER A 933 19.64 -10.12 32.48
CA SER A 933 19.61 -11.32 31.61
C SER A 933 20.64 -12.35 32.05
N TRP A 934 21.81 -11.90 32.50
CA TRP A 934 22.84 -12.78 33.06
C TRP A 934 22.36 -13.42 34.37
N HIS A 935 21.85 -12.63 35.32
CA HIS A 935 21.31 -13.14 36.58
C HIS A 935 20.17 -14.14 36.39
N ALA A 936 19.26 -13.89 35.42
CA ALA A 936 18.15 -14.80 35.15
C ALA A 936 18.62 -16.17 34.64
N LEU A 937 19.69 -16.20 33.84
CA LEU A 937 20.31 -17.45 33.37
C LEU A 937 21.04 -18.18 34.51
N GLU A 938 21.76 -17.45 35.37
CA GLU A 938 22.38 -18.04 36.56
C GLU A 938 21.33 -18.65 37.51
N GLN A 939 20.19 -17.96 37.70
CA GLN A 939 19.09 -18.46 38.51
C GLN A 939 18.42 -19.70 37.89
N ALA A 940 18.41 -19.80 36.55
CA ALA A 940 17.99 -20.99 35.82
C ALA A 940 18.99 -22.16 35.93
N GLY A 941 20.20 -21.93 36.47
CA GLY A 941 21.27 -22.92 36.50
C GLY A 941 21.94 -23.13 35.14
N ILE A 942 21.79 -22.19 34.21
CA ILE A 942 22.37 -22.24 32.87
C ILE A 942 23.65 -21.42 32.86
N ASP A 943 24.77 -22.04 32.45
CA ASP A 943 25.99 -21.30 32.12
C ASP A 943 25.73 -20.43 30.88
N PRO A 944 25.73 -19.08 30.98
CA PRO A 944 25.41 -18.21 29.85
C PRO A 944 26.36 -18.40 28.67
N THR A 945 27.60 -18.86 28.90
CA THR A 945 28.58 -19.12 27.84
C THR A 945 28.28 -20.38 27.03
N SER A 946 27.52 -21.31 27.60
CA SER A 946 27.07 -22.54 26.92
C SER A 946 26.02 -22.27 25.84
N LEU A 947 25.39 -21.09 25.84
CA LEU A 947 24.35 -20.70 24.89
C LEU A 947 24.86 -20.12 23.57
N ARG A 948 26.19 -19.96 23.43
CA ARG A 948 26.77 -19.45 22.19
C ARG A 948 26.38 -20.35 21.02
N GLU A 949 25.98 -19.72 19.92
CA GLU A 949 25.55 -20.35 18.67
C GLU A 949 24.27 -21.20 18.79
N THR A 950 23.57 -21.13 19.93
CA THR A 950 22.27 -21.78 20.08
C THR A 950 21.14 -20.91 19.52
N GLN A 951 20.04 -21.55 19.16
CA GLN A 951 18.78 -20.92 18.76
C GLN A 951 18.02 -20.36 19.99
N THR A 952 18.69 -19.58 20.84
CA THR A 952 18.06 -18.89 21.97
C THR A 952 17.50 -17.54 21.53
N GLY A 953 16.21 -17.29 21.76
CA GLY A 953 15.55 -16.03 21.44
C GLY A 953 15.62 -14.98 22.56
N VAL A 954 15.51 -13.70 22.21
CA VAL A 954 15.53 -12.55 23.11
C VAL A 954 14.38 -11.59 22.74
N PHE A 955 13.48 -11.35 23.67
CA PHE A 955 12.29 -10.50 23.47
C PHE A 955 12.24 -9.44 24.58
N VAL A 956 12.39 -8.16 24.25
CA VAL A 956 12.54 -7.08 25.22
C VAL A 956 11.43 -6.05 25.07
N GLY A 957 10.57 -5.91 26.09
CA GLY A 957 9.65 -4.80 26.23
C GLY A 957 10.38 -3.52 26.66
N ILE A 958 10.43 -2.51 25.80
CA ILE A 958 11.11 -1.23 26.05
C ILE A 958 10.42 -0.09 25.29
N ILE A 959 10.19 1.04 25.97
CA ILE A 959 9.28 2.09 25.48
C ILE A 959 10.00 3.45 25.34
N SER A 960 10.72 3.88 26.38
CA SER A 960 11.25 5.25 26.48
C SER A 960 12.69 5.37 25.98
N HIS A 961 13.00 6.54 25.42
CA HIS A 961 14.33 6.94 24.94
C HIS A 961 14.89 8.12 25.76
N ASP A 962 14.63 8.10 27.08
CA ASP A 962 14.95 9.24 27.95
C ASP A 962 16.46 9.56 27.98
N TYR A 963 17.32 8.54 27.88
CA TYR A 963 18.77 8.75 27.88
C TYR A 963 19.26 9.43 26.59
N GLU A 964 18.68 9.09 25.44
CA GLU A 964 18.96 9.76 24.17
C GLU A 964 18.63 11.25 24.27
N LEU A 965 17.43 11.56 24.78
CA LEU A 965 16.97 12.92 24.98
C LEU A 965 17.88 13.72 25.92
N LEU A 966 18.30 13.12 27.04
CA LEU A 966 19.24 13.73 27.96
C LEU A 966 20.60 14.01 27.32
N GLN A 967 21.14 13.04 26.57
CA GLN A 967 22.41 13.22 25.88
C GLN A 967 22.34 14.35 24.86
N VAL A 968 21.27 14.42 24.06
CA VAL A 968 21.02 15.52 23.11
C VAL A 968 20.94 16.86 23.84
N LYS A 969 20.18 16.93 24.93
CA LYS A 969 20.00 18.15 25.74
C LYS A 969 21.31 18.69 26.32
N HIS A 970 22.24 17.80 26.65
CA HIS A 970 23.57 18.15 27.16
C HIS A 970 24.64 18.25 26.06
N ASN A 971 24.25 18.32 24.77
CA ASN A 971 25.15 18.39 23.61
C ASN A 971 26.23 17.29 23.59
N ARG A 972 25.90 16.11 24.13
CA ARG A 972 26.75 14.92 24.14
C ARG A 972 26.81 14.11 22.82
N PRO A 973 25.92 14.27 21.80
CA PRO A 973 26.01 13.49 20.55
C PRO A 973 27.37 13.65 19.84
N ALA A 974 27.96 14.85 19.87
CA ALA A 974 29.29 15.11 19.29
C ALA A 974 30.44 14.44 20.05
N GLN A 975 30.26 14.08 21.33
CA GLN A 975 31.26 13.43 22.18
C GLN A 975 31.16 11.89 22.13
N GLY A 976 29.94 11.35 21.96
CA GLY A 976 29.66 9.91 21.89
C GLY A 976 30.14 9.22 20.59
N GLY A 977 30.35 9.98 19.52
CA GLY A 977 30.83 9.43 18.24
C GLY A 977 29.91 8.34 17.70
N ALA A 978 30.49 7.28 17.12
CA ALA A 978 29.75 6.17 16.52
C ALA A 978 28.87 5.36 17.51
N TYR A 979 29.14 5.43 18.81
CA TYR A 979 28.40 4.68 19.83
C TYR A 979 27.08 5.34 20.26
N PHE A 980 26.82 6.59 19.87
CA PHE A 980 25.58 7.27 20.24
C PHE A 980 24.33 6.55 19.71
N GLY A 981 24.37 6.10 18.44
CA GLY A 981 23.24 5.39 17.82
C GLY A 981 23.01 4.00 18.42
N SER A 982 24.06 3.20 18.57
CA SER A 982 23.96 1.86 19.16
C SER A 982 23.71 1.89 20.67
N GLY A 983 24.16 2.95 21.35
CA GLY A 983 23.96 3.15 22.78
C GLY A 983 22.51 3.43 23.16
N ASN A 984 21.68 4.01 22.28
CA ASN A 984 20.33 4.46 22.65
C ASN A 984 19.18 3.79 21.87
N SER A 985 19.48 2.98 20.85
CA SER A 985 18.44 2.28 20.07
C SER A 985 17.77 1.15 20.87
N ASN A 986 16.45 1.10 20.85
CA ASN A 986 15.68 0.01 21.48
C ASN A 986 15.93 -1.35 20.82
N SER A 987 16.10 -1.40 19.48
CA SER A 987 16.41 -2.67 18.80
C SER A 987 17.77 -3.23 19.23
N VAL A 988 18.72 -2.35 19.54
CA VAL A 988 20.03 -2.73 20.06
C VAL A 988 19.92 -3.23 21.51
N ALA A 989 18.91 -2.85 22.29
CA ALA A 989 18.72 -3.41 23.63
C ALA A 989 18.54 -4.94 23.61
N ALA A 990 17.69 -5.46 22.73
CA ALA A 990 17.53 -6.90 22.51
C ALA A 990 18.74 -7.52 21.78
N GLY A 991 19.19 -6.86 20.70
CA GLY A 991 20.31 -7.33 19.90
C GLY A 991 21.63 -7.41 20.67
N ARG A 992 21.85 -6.56 21.67
CA ARG A 992 23.06 -6.54 22.48
C ARG A 992 23.13 -7.69 23.47
N ILE A 993 22.00 -8.13 24.02
CA ILE A 993 21.94 -9.38 24.82
C ILE A 993 22.31 -10.56 23.92
N ALA A 994 21.67 -10.67 22.74
CA ALA A 994 21.96 -11.72 21.78
C ALA A 994 23.44 -11.71 21.34
N TYR A 995 23.99 -10.52 21.06
CA TYR A 995 25.39 -10.35 20.69
C TYR A 995 26.36 -10.72 21.81
N ALA A 996 26.13 -10.25 23.04
CA ALA A 996 27.01 -10.51 24.18
C ALA A 996 27.07 -12.01 24.54
N LEU A 997 25.94 -12.70 24.43
CA LEU A 997 25.82 -14.13 24.73
C LEU A 997 26.05 -15.03 23.49
N GLY A 998 26.20 -14.45 22.30
CA GLY A 998 26.43 -15.17 21.04
C GLY A 998 25.23 -15.97 20.54
N LEU A 999 23.99 -15.53 20.81
CA LEU A 999 22.75 -16.23 20.48
C LEU A 999 22.36 -16.02 19.01
N GLN A 1000 21.75 -17.05 18.38
CA GLN A 1000 21.34 -17.03 16.97
C GLN A 1000 19.81 -17.11 16.76
N GLY A 1001 19.03 -17.13 17.84
CA GLY A 1001 17.57 -17.07 17.77
C GLY A 1001 17.01 -15.65 17.55
N PRO A 1002 15.67 -15.50 17.49
CA PRO A 1002 15.03 -14.20 17.27
C PRO A 1002 15.42 -13.16 18.33
N ALA A 1003 15.76 -11.93 17.93
CA ALA A 1003 16.07 -10.84 18.86
C ALA A 1003 15.19 -9.61 18.56
N MET A 1004 14.25 -9.30 19.45
CA MET A 1004 13.20 -8.31 19.19
C MET A 1004 13.02 -7.33 20.34
N ALA A 1005 12.93 -6.05 20.00
CA ALA A 1005 12.42 -5.02 20.91
C ALA A 1005 10.93 -4.78 20.63
N VAL A 1006 10.11 -4.79 21.67
CA VAL A 1006 8.66 -4.72 21.62
C VAL A 1006 8.20 -3.44 22.31
N ASN A 1007 7.44 -2.62 21.59
CA ASN A 1007 6.81 -1.43 22.16
C ASN A 1007 5.30 -1.48 21.89
N THR A 1008 4.54 -1.85 22.93
CA THR A 1008 3.08 -1.75 22.98
C THR A 1008 2.66 -0.86 24.15
N ALA A 1009 3.46 0.17 24.45
CA ALA A 1009 3.32 0.99 25.65
C ALA A 1009 3.29 0.11 26.92
N CYS A 1010 2.35 0.35 27.84
CA CYS A 1010 2.32 -0.29 29.16
C CYS A 1010 2.28 -1.83 29.15
N SER A 1011 1.87 -2.47 28.04
CA SER A 1011 1.82 -3.94 27.92
C SER A 1011 3.08 -4.59 27.34
N SER A 1012 4.13 -3.81 27.05
CA SER A 1012 5.30 -4.27 26.27
C SER A 1012 5.96 -5.54 26.81
N SER A 1013 6.11 -5.68 28.13
CA SER A 1013 6.72 -6.87 28.76
C SER A 1013 5.88 -8.14 28.58
N LEU A 1014 4.55 -8.06 28.75
CA LEU A 1014 3.67 -9.22 28.55
C LEU A 1014 3.54 -9.61 27.08
N VAL A 1015 3.60 -8.66 26.16
CA VAL A 1015 3.65 -8.96 24.72
C VAL A 1015 4.99 -9.61 24.36
N ALA A 1016 6.11 -9.18 24.96
CA ALA A 1016 7.41 -9.86 24.78
C ALA A 1016 7.36 -11.32 25.26
N VAL A 1017 6.75 -11.59 26.42
CA VAL A 1017 6.50 -12.96 26.91
C VAL A 1017 5.59 -13.74 25.95
N HIS A 1018 4.52 -13.12 25.42
CA HIS A 1018 3.63 -13.76 24.46
C HIS A 1018 4.38 -14.19 23.20
N LEU A 1019 5.20 -13.31 22.62
CA LEU A 1019 6.00 -13.60 21.43
C LEU A 1019 7.03 -14.71 21.71
N ALA A 1020 7.74 -14.66 22.84
CA ALA A 1020 8.64 -15.72 23.25
C ALA A 1020 7.94 -17.08 23.37
N VAL A 1021 6.72 -17.10 23.95
CA VAL A 1021 5.88 -18.30 24.02
C VAL A 1021 5.49 -18.80 22.62
N GLN A 1022 5.15 -17.92 21.68
CA GLN A 1022 4.83 -18.34 20.31
C GLN A 1022 6.07 -18.90 19.60
N SER A 1023 7.22 -18.24 19.69
CA SER A 1023 8.47 -18.69 19.07
C SER A 1023 8.93 -20.05 19.59
N LEU A 1024 8.82 -20.30 20.90
CA LEU A 1024 9.10 -21.61 21.49
C LEU A 1024 8.12 -22.69 21.01
N LYS A 1025 6.83 -22.35 20.85
CA LYS A 1025 5.81 -23.29 20.35
C LYS A 1025 5.97 -23.61 18.86
N ASN A 1026 6.43 -22.64 18.08
CA ASN A 1026 6.63 -22.77 16.64
C ASN A 1026 8.01 -23.34 16.27
N GLY A 1027 8.89 -23.56 17.25
CA GLY A 1027 10.25 -24.06 17.00
C GLY A 1027 11.19 -23.01 16.39
N GLU A 1028 10.88 -21.72 16.55
CA GLU A 1028 11.76 -20.62 16.12
C GLU A 1028 12.94 -20.45 17.10
N CYS A 1029 12.77 -20.90 18.34
CA CYS A 1029 13.82 -21.02 19.34
C CYS A 1029 13.55 -22.21 20.29
N ASP A 1030 14.60 -22.64 21.00
CA ASP A 1030 14.53 -23.73 21.99
C ASP A 1030 14.58 -23.23 23.43
N LEU A 1031 15.11 -22.02 23.61
CA LEU A 1031 15.16 -21.27 24.85
C LEU A 1031 14.82 -19.81 24.52
N ALA A 1032 14.15 -19.09 25.42
CA ALA A 1032 13.86 -17.68 25.22
C ALA A 1032 14.04 -16.84 26.48
N LEU A 1033 14.71 -15.70 26.34
CA LEU A 1033 14.73 -14.62 27.31
C LEU A 1033 13.62 -13.63 26.96
N ALA A 1034 12.67 -13.42 27.88
CA ALA A 1034 11.67 -12.37 27.75
C ALA A 1034 11.85 -11.36 28.89
N ALA A 1035 12.02 -10.08 28.54
CA ALA A 1035 12.35 -9.02 29.48
C ALA A 1035 11.44 -7.82 29.32
N GLY A 1036 11.36 -6.98 30.36
CA GLY A 1036 10.77 -5.66 30.32
C GLY A 1036 11.61 -4.67 31.12
N VAL A 1037 11.91 -3.51 30.55
CA VAL A 1037 12.68 -2.45 31.23
C VAL A 1037 12.03 -1.08 31.03
N ASN A 1038 12.06 -0.27 32.07
CA ASN A 1038 11.65 1.14 32.01
C ASN A 1038 12.50 1.97 32.97
N LEU A 1039 13.05 3.09 32.49
CA LEU A 1039 13.67 4.11 33.31
C LEU A 1039 13.03 5.49 33.06
N ILE A 1040 13.08 6.34 34.09
CA ILE A 1040 12.55 7.71 34.09
C ILE A 1040 13.76 8.62 34.26
N LEU A 1041 14.37 9.01 33.16
CA LEU A 1041 15.58 9.83 33.19
C LEU A 1041 15.28 11.29 32.83
N SER A 1042 14.18 11.54 32.11
CA SER A 1042 13.80 12.87 31.64
C SER A 1042 12.40 13.30 32.11
N PRO A 1043 12.17 14.58 32.48
CA PRO A 1043 10.88 15.01 33.03
C PRO A 1043 9.77 15.19 31.98
N GLU A 1044 10.11 15.23 30.69
CA GLU A 1044 9.21 15.64 29.60
C GLU A 1044 8.00 14.71 29.50
N LEU A 1045 8.20 13.39 29.47
CA LEU A 1045 7.09 12.44 29.37
C LEU A 1045 6.20 12.43 30.63
N SER A 1046 6.80 12.57 31.81
CA SER A 1046 6.05 12.71 33.07
C SER A 1046 5.15 13.96 33.05
N ARG A 1047 5.65 15.09 32.52
CA ARG A 1047 4.87 16.32 32.39
C ARG A 1047 3.70 16.14 31.43
N THR A 1048 3.92 15.51 30.28
CA THR A 1048 2.86 15.25 29.31
C THR A 1048 1.76 14.37 29.90
N PHE A 1049 2.10 13.30 30.62
CA PHE A 1049 1.11 12.44 31.27
C PHE A 1049 0.36 13.15 32.40
N ALA A 1050 1.03 14.04 33.13
CA ALA A 1050 0.38 14.84 34.16
C ALA A 1050 -0.58 15.87 33.55
N GLN A 1051 -0.19 16.53 32.46
CA GLN A 1051 -1.06 17.44 31.69
C GLN A 1051 -2.26 16.73 31.08
N ALA A 1052 -2.07 15.47 30.63
CA ALA A 1052 -3.15 14.62 30.13
C ALA A 1052 -4.05 14.05 31.24
N GLY A 1053 -3.81 14.40 32.52
CA GLY A 1053 -4.61 13.94 33.65
C GLY A 1053 -4.44 12.45 33.98
N MET A 1054 -3.38 11.81 33.49
CA MET A 1054 -3.16 10.36 33.68
C MET A 1054 -2.50 10.04 35.02
N LEU A 1055 -1.76 10.99 35.60
CA LEU A 1055 -0.98 10.77 36.82
C LEU A 1055 -1.74 11.21 38.07
N ALA A 1056 -1.65 10.40 39.13
CA ALA A 1056 -2.20 10.73 40.44
C ALA A 1056 -1.49 11.96 41.05
N PRO A 1057 -2.20 13.04 41.41
CA PRO A 1057 -1.60 14.24 42.01
C PRO A 1057 -0.83 14.00 43.32
N ASP A 1058 -1.22 12.98 44.08
CA ASP A 1058 -0.60 12.53 45.33
C ASP A 1058 0.41 11.38 45.13
N GLY A 1059 0.69 11.02 43.87
CA GLY A 1059 1.73 10.06 43.50
C GLY A 1059 1.41 8.60 43.81
N ARG A 1060 0.14 8.22 44.01
CA ARG A 1060 -0.22 6.86 44.44
C ARG A 1060 -1.23 6.23 43.51
N CYS A 1061 -0.91 5.04 42.99
CA CYS A 1061 -1.90 4.15 42.38
C CYS A 1061 -2.83 3.63 43.50
N LYS A 1062 -4.03 4.21 43.59
CA LYS A 1062 -5.04 3.79 44.58
C LYS A 1062 -6.00 2.78 43.96
N THR A 1063 -5.43 1.66 43.53
CA THR A 1063 -6.11 0.62 42.75
C THR A 1063 -7.38 0.15 43.45
N PHE A 1064 -8.49 0.16 42.70
CA PHE A 1064 -9.84 -0.20 43.15
C PHE A 1064 -10.44 0.66 44.26
N ALA A 1065 -9.72 1.67 44.76
CA ALA A 1065 -10.25 2.57 45.77
C ALA A 1065 -11.22 3.58 45.16
N ALA A 1066 -12.25 4.00 45.91
CA ALA A 1066 -13.16 5.06 45.48
C ALA A 1066 -12.47 6.41 45.21
N ALA A 1067 -11.25 6.59 45.73
CA ALA A 1067 -10.42 7.77 45.55
C ALA A 1067 -9.34 7.61 44.43
N ALA A 1068 -9.45 6.58 43.58
CA ALA A 1068 -8.64 6.38 42.38
C ALA A 1068 -8.68 7.60 41.46
N ASN A 1069 -7.52 8.16 41.12
CA ASN A 1069 -7.41 9.43 40.39
C ASN A 1069 -6.18 9.52 39.48
N GLY A 1070 -5.63 8.38 39.05
CA GLY A 1070 -4.45 8.30 38.17
C GLY A 1070 -3.44 7.28 38.66
N TYR A 1071 -2.43 7.02 37.83
CA TYR A 1071 -1.31 6.14 38.17
C TYR A 1071 -0.05 6.94 38.55
N VAL A 1072 0.99 6.26 39.05
CA VAL A 1072 2.33 6.84 39.25
C VAL A 1072 3.36 6.08 38.42
N ARG A 1073 4.29 6.81 37.77
CA ARG A 1073 5.35 6.17 36.98
C ARG A 1073 6.39 5.52 37.90
N SER A 1074 6.96 4.41 37.45
CA SER A 1074 8.03 3.71 38.18
C SER A 1074 9.08 3.17 37.23
N GLU A 1075 10.31 3.08 37.72
CA GLU A 1075 11.43 2.41 37.07
C GLU A 1075 11.46 0.92 37.42
N GLY A 1076 12.08 0.09 36.58
CA GLY A 1076 12.25 -1.34 36.87
C GLY A 1076 12.76 -2.16 35.68
N CYS A 1077 13.31 -3.34 35.98
CA CYS A 1077 13.65 -4.39 35.01
C CYS A 1077 13.18 -5.75 35.53
N GLY A 1078 12.59 -6.57 34.68
CA GLY A 1078 12.28 -7.97 34.97
C GLY A 1078 12.60 -8.85 33.77
N VAL A 1079 13.16 -10.04 34.02
CA VAL A 1079 13.55 -11.01 33.00
C VAL A 1079 13.05 -12.39 33.38
N VAL A 1080 12.50 -13.12 32.41
CA VAL A 1080 12.10 -14.53 32.56
C VAL A 1080 12.80 -15.39 31.51
N VAL A 1081 13.27 -16.58 31.93
CA VAL A 1081 13.84 -17.59 31.05
C VAL A 1081 12.77 -18.65 30.78
N LEU A 1082 12.45 -18.85 29.51
CA LEU A 1082 11.35 -19.69 29.05
C LEU A 1082 11.85 -20.86 28.23
N LYS A 1083 11.23 -22.02 28.43
CA LYS A 1083 11.52 -23.26 27.71
C LYS A 1083 10.27 -24.10 27.54
N ARG A 1084 10.20 -24.96 26.52
CA ARG A 1084 9.10 -25.92 26.40
C ARG A 1084 9.06 -26.80 27.65
N LEU A 1085 7.87 -27.00 28.23
CA LEU A 1085 7.73 -27.72 29.51
C LEU A 1085 8.26 -29.16 29.43
N SER A 1086 8.04 -29.84 28.31
CA SER A 1086 8.54 -31.20 28.05
C SER A 1086 10.07 -31.26 28.15
N GLU A 1087 10.75 -30.29 27.56
CA GLU A 1087 12.22 -30.19 27.56
C GLU A 1087 12.75 -29.76 28.93
N ALA A 1088 12.09 -28.81 29.59
CA ALA A 1088 12.46 -28.41 30.95
C ALA A 1088 12.41 -29.60 31.93
N VAL A 1089 11.40 -30.47 31.80
CA VAL A 1089 11.30 -31.70 32.59
C VAL A 1089 12.40 -32.70 32.21
N ALA A 1090 12.69 -32.86 30.91
CA ALA A 1090 13.72 -33.76 30.42
C ALA A 1090 15.11 -33.37 30.93
N ASP A 1091 15.40 -32.07 30.90
CA ASP A 1091 16.68 -31.50 31.30
C ASP A 1091 16.79 -31.28 32.82
N LYS A 1092 15.72 -31.55 33.56
CA LYS A 1092 15.60 -31.39 35.02
C LYS A 1092 15.86 -29.96 35.46
N ASP A 1093 15.40 -29.01 34.63
CA ASP A 1093 15.45 -27.60 34.93
C ASP A 1093 14.59 -27.26 36.16
N ASN A 1094 14.94 -26.17 36.82
CA ASN A 1094 14.17 -25.66 37.96
C ASN A 1094 12.89 -24.98 37.49
N ILE A 1095 11.79 -25.73 37.32
CA ILE A 1095 10.52 -25.18 36.85
C ILE A 1095 9.82 -24.40 37.97
N LEU A 1096 9.82 -23.07 37.86
CA LEU A 1096 9.23 -22.14 38.83
C LEU A 1096 7.72 -21.98 38.63
N ALA A 1097 7.28 -21.92 37.37
CA ALA A 1097 5.89 -21.80 36.99
C ALA A 1097 5.67 -22.32 35.56
N VAL A 1098 4.41 -22.49 35.18
CA VAL A 1098 4.02 -22.94 33.82
C VAL A 1098 3.04 -21.96 33.20
N ILE A 1099 3.42 -21.39 32.05
CA ILE A 1099 2.54 -20.61 31.20
C ILE A 1099 1.72 -21.60 30.36
N ARG A 1100 0.46 -21.78 30.75
CA ARG A 1100 -0.49 -22.66 30.05
C ARG A 1100 -1.02 -22.05 28.76
N GLY A 1101 -1.24 -20.73 28.75
CA GLY A 1101 -1.72 -20.00 27.60
C GLY A 1101 -1.52 -18.50 27.75
N SER A 1102 -1.48 -17.79 26.62
CA SER A 1102 -1.40 -16.34 26.56
C SER A 1102 -2.19 -15.84 25.35
N ALA A 1103 -2.65 -14.59 25.41
CA ALA A 1103 -3.38 -13.97 24.32
C ALA A 1103 -3.10 -12.46 24.31
N ILE A 1104 -3.25 -11.86 23.13
CA ILE A 1104 -3.21 -10.41 22.91
C ILE A 1104 -4.39 -10.01 22.01
N ASN A 1105 -4.89 -8.78 22.20
CA ASN A 1105 -5.84 -8.11 21.31
C ASN A 1105 -5.69 -6.58 21.42
N GLN A 1106 -6.53 -5.85 20.68
CA GLN A 1106 -6.62 -4.39 20.76
C GLN A 1106 -8.05 -3.99 21.14
N ASP A 1107 -8.19 -2.84 21.79
CA ASP A 1107 -9.49 -2.30 22.23
C ASP A 1107 -10.40 -1.88 21.06
N GLY A 1108 -9.84 -1.73 19.85
CA GLY A 1108 -10.55 -1.31 18.65
C GLY A 1108 -10.99 0.14 18.70
N ALA A 1109 -12.00 0.52 17.91
CA ALA A 1109 -12.62 1.83 18.03
C ALA A 1109 -13.39 1.92 19.36
N SER A 1110 -12.85 2.63 20.34
CA SER A 1110 -13.45 2.89 21.67
C SER A 1110 -13.73 4.39 21.86
N ASN A 1111 -14.16 4.81 23.06
CA ASN A 1111 -14.51 6.21 23.40
C ASN A 1111 -13.31 7.18 23.48
N GLY A 1112 -12.30 6.97 22.64
CA GLY A 1112 -11.03 7.70 22.62
C GLY A 1112 -9.85 6.73 22.61
N LEU A 1113 -8.74 7.11 21.96
CA LEU A 1113 -7.56 6.26 21.78
C LEU A 1113 -7.00 5.68 23.10
N THR A 1114 -7.15 6.39 24.21
CA THR A 1114 -6.66 6.00 25.55
C THR A 1114 -7.77 5.47 26.46
N ALA A 1115 -9.01 5.37 25.99
CA ALA A 1115 -10.14 4.90 26.78
C ALA A 1115 -10.23 3.36 26.74
N PRO A 1116 -10.25 2.69 27.91
CA PRO A 1116 -10.26 1.23 27.97
C PRO A 1116 -11.61 0.64 27.53
N ASN A 1117 -11.57 -0.51 26.87
CA ASN A 1117 -12.77 -1.21 26.40
C ASN A 1117 -13.01 -2.54 27.16
N GLY A 1118 -14.01 -2.54 28.06
CA GLY A 1118 -14.33 -3.72 28.87
C GLY A 1118 -14.78 -4.95 28.08
N LEU A 1119 -15.38 -4.77 26.89
CA LEU A 1119 -15.75 -5.91 26.04
C LEU A 1119 -14.51 -6.55 25.41
N ALA A 1120 -13.55 -5.73 24.97
CA ALA A 1120 -12.28 -6.21 24.44
C ALA A 1120 -11.46 -6.92 25.52
N GLN A 1121 -11.41 -6.39 26.74
CA GLN A 1121 -10.77 -7.04 27.88
C GLN A 1121 -11.44 -8.39 28.23
N ALA A 1122 -12.77 -8.46 28.25
CA ALA A 1122 -13.47 -9.73 28.49
C ALA A 1122 -13.19 -10.76 27.38
N ALA A 1123 -13.10 -10.31 26.12
CA ALA A 1123 -12.73 -11.19 24.99
C ALA A 1123 -11.28 -11.69 25.12
N LEU A 1124 -10.34 -10.82 25.53
CA LEU A 1124 -8.95 -11.17 25.79
C LEU A 1124 -8.84 -12.27 26.86
N LEU A 1125 -9.51 -12.09 27.99
CA LEU A 1125 -9.51 -13.04 29.10
C LEU A 1125 -10.07 -14.41 28.67
N ARG A 1126 -11.18 -14.45 27.93
CA ARG A 1126 -11.73 -15.71 27.39
C ARG A 1126 -10.76 -16.40 26.44
N LYS A 1127 -10.09 -15.64 25.57
CA LYS A 1127 -9.10 -16.18 24.64
C LYS A 1127 -7.89 -16.76 25.38
N ALA A 1128 -7.40 -16.09 26.43
CA ALA A 1128 -6.30 -16.58 27.26
C ALA A 1128 -6.68 -17.89 27.99
N ILE A 1129 -7.88 -17.96 28.58
CA ILE A 1129 -8.42 -19.16 29.25
C ILE A 1129 -8.54 -20.32 28.25
N GLN A 1130 -9.08 -20.04 27.06
CA GLN A 1130 -9.21 -21.04 26.00
C GLN A 1130 -7.84 -21.56 25.55
N ALA A 1131 -6.87 -20.66 25.36
CA ALA A 1131 -5.50 -21.04 25.01
C ALA A 1131 -4.82 -21.87 26.11
N ALA A 1132 -5.20 -21.66 27.37
CA ALA A 1132 -4.69 -22.38 28.53
C ALA A 1132 -5.38 -23.73 28.78
N GLY A 1133 -6.51 -24.02 28.12
CA GLY A 1133 -7.26 -25.26 28.31
C GLY A 1133 -7.94 -25.41 29.68
N ILE A 1134 -8.14 -24.31 30.42
CA ILE A 1134 -8.74 -24.31 31.77
C ILE A 1134 -10.14 -23.67 31.78
N LYS A 1135 -10.90 -23.86 32.85
CA LYS A 1135 -12.19 -23.19 33.09
C LYS A 1135 -11.99 -21.92 33.92
N PRO A 1136 -12.86 -20.89 33.78
CA PRO A 1136 -12.72 -19.64 34.53
C PRO A 1136 -12.72 -19.78 36.06
N HIS A 1137 -13.44 -20.75 36.63
CA HIS A 1137 -13.47 -20.97 38.09
C HIS A 1137 -12.22 -21.66 38.62
N GLU A 1138 -11.33 -22.18 37.76
CA GLU A 1138 -10.05 -22.78 38.16
C GLU A 1138 -8.98 -21.71 38.45
N VAL A 1139 -9.17 -20.47 37.96
CA VAL A 1139 -8.24 -19.35 38.21
C VAL A 1139 -8.46 -18.80 39.61
N SER A 1140 -7.55 -19.03 40.56
CA SER A 1140 -7.78 -18.60 41.96
C SER A 1140 -7.40 -17.13 42.21
N TYR A 1141 -6.49 -16.59 41.39
CA TYR A 1141 -5.87 -15.28 41.55
C TYR A 1141 -5.73 -14.59 40.19
N VAL A 1142 -5.96 -13.28 40.14
CA VAL A 1142 -5.66 -12.43 38.98
C VAL A 1142 -4.83 -11.25 39.44
N GLU A 1143 -3.60 -11.14 38.94
CA GLU A 1143 -2.85 -9.88 38.96
C GLU A 1143 -3.43 -8.95 37.90
N ALA A 1144 -4.12 -7.89 38.32
CA ALA A 1144 -4.73 -6.93 37.39
C ALA A 1144 -3.74 -5.88 36.87
N HIS A 1145 -4.09 -5.16 35.80
CA HIS A 1145 -3.34 -3.98 35.38
C HIS A 1145 -3.45 -2.86 36.42
N GLY A 1146 -4.65 -2.65 36.98
CA GLY A 1146 -4.85 -2.00 38.27
C GLY A 1146 -4.22 -0.61 38.39
N THR A 1147 -4.46 0.27 37.43
CA THR A 1147 -3.75 1.55 37.31
C THR A 1147 -4.18 2.62 38.32
N GLY A 1148 -5.17 2.38 39.17
CA GLY A 1148 -5.65 3.37 40.14
C GLY A 1148 -6.41 4.50 39.47
N THR A 1149 -7.05 4.22 38.33
CA THR A 1149 -7.81 5.21 37.56
C THR A 1149 -9.31 5.05 37.78
N SER A 1150 -10.03 6.18 37.84
CA SER A 1150 -11.48 6.19 38.08
C SER A 1150 -12.30 5.53 36.96
N LEU A 1151 -11.72 5.37 35.77
CA LEU A 1151 -12.36 4.73 34.61
C LEU A 1151 -11.81 3.32 34.33
N GLY A 1152 -10.48 3.13 34.36
CA GLY A 1152 -9.86 1.85 34.01
C GLY A 1152 -10.16 0.75 35.01
N ASP A 1153 -10.02 1.05 36.31
CA ASP A 1153 -10.21 0.06 37.37
C ASP A 1153 -11.64 -0.52 37.37
N PRO A 1154 -12.74 0.27 37.27
CA PRO A 1154 -14.08 -0.30 37.14
C PRO A 1154 -14.31 -1.12 35.86
N VAL A 1155 -13.69 -0.72 34.75
CA VAL A 1155 -13.81 -1.44 33.46
C VAL A 1155 -13.14 -2.81 33.56
N GLU A 1156 -11.94 -2.86 34.13
CA GLU A 1156 -11.16 -4.08 34.33
C GLU A 1156 -11.85 -5.03 35.31
N ILE A 1157 -12.27 -4.55 36.49
CA ILE A 1157 -13.01 -5.36 37.46
C ILE A 1157 -14.31 -5.91 36.88
N LYS A 1158 -15.03 -5.13 36.08
CA LYS A 1158 -16.27 -5.59 35.43
C LYS A 1158 -15.98 -6.68 34.39
N ALA A 1159 -14.89 -6.55 33.62
CA ALA A 1159 -14.47 -7.58 32.67
C ALA A 1159 -14.07 -8.87 33.41
N LEU A 1160 -13.30 -8.77 34.50
CA LEU A 1160 -12.94 -9.89 35.35
C LEU A 1160 -14.18 -10.57 35.95
N GLY A 1161 -15.11 -9.81 36.51
CA GLY A 1161 -16.37 -10.33 37.03
C GLY A 1161 -17.21 -11.04 35.96
N THR A 1162 -17.22 -10.50 34.73
CA THR A 1162 -17.94 -11.10 33.59
C THR A 1162 -17.37 -12.45 33.17
N VAL A 1163 -16.05 -12.64 33.24
CA VAL A 1163 -15.39 -13.85 32.75
C VAL A 1163 -15.18 -14.88 33.87
N TYR A 1164 -14.65 -14.44 35.01
CA TYR A 1164 -14.27 -15.31 36.12
C TYR A 1164 -15.33 -15.43 37.21
N GLY A 1165 -16.31 -14.53 37.27
CA GLY A 1165 -17.33 -14.52 38.34
C GLY A 1165 -18.39 -15.61 38.21
N MET A 1166 -18.61 -16.16 37.01
CA MET A 1166 -19.61 -17.21 36.80
C MET A 1166 -19.21 -18.53 37.48
N GLY A 1167 -20.10 -19.06 38.32
CA GLY A 1167 -19.89 -20.35 39.00
C GLY A 1167 -19.06 -20.27 40.28
N ARG A 1168 -18.79 -19.05 40.80
CA ARG A 1168 -18.14 -18.85 42.09
C ARG A 1168 -19.14 -18.68 43.23
N THR A 1169 -18.74 -19.11 44.42
CA THR A 1169 -19.48 -18.92 45.68
C THR A 1169 -18.76 -17.92 46.57
N VAL A 1170 -19.42 -17.47 47.65
CA VAL A 1170 -18.79 -16.61 48.67
C VAL A 1170 -17.58 -17.29 49.31
N ASP A 1171 -17.58 -18.63 49.38
CA ASP A 1171 -16.50 -19.44 49.95
C ASP A 1171 -15.38 -19.76 48.94
N ASN A 1172 -15.54 -19.39 47.66
CA ASN A 1172 -14.52 -19.53 46.61
C ASN A 1172 -14.46 -18.24 45.75
N PRO A 1173 -14.10 -17.09 46.35
CA PRO A 1173 -14.02 -15.84 45.62
C PRO A 1173 -12.84 -15.86 44.63
N LEU A 1174 -12.91 -15.02 43.60
CA LEU A 1174 -11.72 -14.68 42.84
C LEU A 1174 -10.92 -13.68 43.66
N VAL A 1175 -9.65 -13.97 43.93
CA VAL A 1175 -8.73 -12.98 44.50
C VAL A 1175 -8.19 -12.14 43.35
N VAL A 1176 -8.36 -10.81 43.44
CA VAL A 1176 -7.83 -9.83 42.50
C VAL A 1176 -6.92 -8.87 43.25
#